data_AF-A0A2H6K7R5-F1
#
_entry.id   AF-A0A2H6K7R5-F1
#
_cell.length_a   1.000
_cell.length_b   1.000
_cell.length_c   1.000
_cell.angle_alpha   90.00
_cell.angle_beta   90.00
_cell.angle_gamma   90.00
#
_symmetry.space_group_name_H-M   'P 1'
#
loop_
_entity.id
_entity.type
_entity.pdbx_description
1 polymer ?
#
loop_
_entity_poly.entity_id
_entity_poly.type
_entity_poly.pdbx_seq_one_letter_code
_entity_poly.pdbx_strand_id
1 'polypeptide(L)'
;MMTLKSPTNSTDQAEEDLKTQVDSLHSWIGTAEEIRQKAQKKAEEAYSKLDVHAELSNNVQKIVDANKVIEGVHKGLNSFEKSLEAWNQQAGKVLDGAISKATEVHDSLNPDEKSKDGIGKSIEVINTSSESIKKANITLGAEVGNLQSWRSAAESVIQKANEKCNDILQKVQTDKNAPAGVIFKKAQTLQDMGKKLLQAAQKAKQEVGEKVTEALQAVVRMDKSLKVDLKGVKTEIKKGITEVITSLRVNDLDKEVIKDLGTLKERIEGLAKDLPNNGKNDLVKDKLEVLEKHKTSNLDIVVNKIKDETNTNLEKNFNEHIQQKLHNAVGAVDSAIEKLGGEFGLNSGQTQSENKVEKIFNKIKEEVYKILNGDGKKGLNGIATGLIHSYAKGFVNFNGIVGGWMEGTLGRDAKHGDDGKAPKTWLGYYVEERKNTGRSGDDAARQRRDEILAVRNGIKKAIGSTFEAAIGKACRTVEQTNGNIETTIKAVKQACEHFVRELDNELKTGIDNLADQIFKKSPEGSAAAGTKPYLKVAVEATLLGLSATTSQVANEIESILLGDYRVGNYGNNSTSIAAELDAVHGYTKALNDKLNKATQYGSKPPTPVPGTAQAVDSKLEAVRNMVNSTITDDFKKKVKHDLATEVGRLPIAIQQFDEKAQTQIRAAAKTAIGKTAGQFQMKSDGSEIDVEANMPTFHGTYDTIQKQLQGKLYAEVDTHIGKDHKSAKSWS
;
A
#
# COMPACT_ATOMS: atom_id res chain seq x y z
N MET A 1 -9.01 -78.42 0.81
CA MET A 1 -10.14 -77.48 0.59
C MET A 1 -11.00 -77.46 1.83
N MET A 2 -10.76 -76.53 2.75
CA MET A 2 -11.79 -75.95 3.60
C MET A 2 -11.21 -74.70 4.25
N THR A 3 -11.86 -73.58 3.93
CA THR A 3 -11.58 -72.18 4.28
C THR A 3 -11.85 -71.90 5.75
N LEU A 4 -10.85 -71.36 6.46
CA LEU A 4 -10.99 -70.79 7.81
C LEU A 4 -11.07 -69.25 7.71
N LYS A 5 -12.15 -68.70 8.26
CA LYS A 5 -12.47 -67.27 8.37
C LYS A 5 -11.64 -66.61 9.47
N SER A 6 -11.00 -65.49 9.13
CA SER A 6 -10.23 -64.62 10.03
C SER A 6 -11.13 -63.68 10.85
N PRO A 7 -10.76 -63.31 12.09
CA PRO A 7 -11.37 -62.21 12.83
C PRO A 7 -10.62 -60.90 12.53
N THR A 8 -11.13 -60.12 11.57
CA THR A 8 -10.52 -58.89 11.03
C THR A 8 -11.13 -57.59 11.58
N ASN A 9 -12.19 -57.64 12.38
CA ASN A 9 -13.08 -56.48 12.52
C ASN A 9 -12.64 -55.34 13.49
N SER A 10 -11.52 -55.41 14.21
CA SER A 10 -11.16 -54.38 15.23
C SER A 10 -9.95 -53.52 14.86
N THR A 11 -8.89 -54.13 14.32
CA THR A 11 -7.74 -53.39 13.78
C THR A 11 -8.08 -52.74 12.46
N ASP A 12 -8.87 -53.42 11.64
CA ASP A 12 -9.31 -52.90 10.35
C ASP A 12 -10.26 -51.72 10.58
N GLN A 13 -11.11 -51.77 11.62
CA GLN A 13 -11.96 -50.64 12.01
C GLN A 13 -11.15 -49.44 12.51
N ALA A 14 -10.11 -49.65 13.33
CA ALA A 14 -9.27 -48.55 13.79
C ALA A 14 -8.41 -47.96 12.66
N GLU A 15 -7.95 -48.78 11.72
CA GLU A 15 -7.22 -48.35 10.52
C GLU A 15 -8.15 -47.64 9.53
N GLU A 16 -9.39 -48.10 9.40
CA GLU A 16 -10.45 -47.46 8.61
C GLU A 16 -10.93 -46.16 9.25
N ASP A 17 -11.03 -46.07 10.57
CA ASP A 17 -11.34 -44.84 11.30
C ASP A 17 -10.18 -43.84 11.22
N LEU A 18 -8.92 -44.31 11.34
CA LEU A 18 -7.73 -43.47 11.17
C LEU A 18 -7.62 -42.97 9.73
N LYS A 19 -7.91 -43.83 8.75
CA LYS A 19 -7.98 -43.46 7.34
C LYS A 19 -9.10 -42.44 7.10
N THR A 20 -10.27 -42.65 7.68
CA THR A 20 -11.40 -41.70 7.62
C THR A 20 -11.03 -40.34 8.23
N GLN A 21 -10.28 -40.34 9.34
CA GLN A 21 -9.77 -39.10 9.93
C GLN A 21 -8.66 -38.46 9.10
N VAL A 22 -7.74 -39.23 8.51
CA VAL A 22 -6.70 -38.74 7.59
C VAL A 22 -7.31 -38.18 6.31
N ASP A 23 -8.38 -38.79 5.80
CA ASP A 23 -9.13 -38.32 4.64
C ASP A 23 -9.92 -37.04 5.00
N SER A 24 -10.49 -36.96 6.21
CA SER A 24 -11.05 -35.72 6.74
C SER A 24 -10.00 -34.62 6.89
N LEU A 25 -8.79 -34.95 7.35
CA LEU A 25 -7.67 -34.00 7.49
C LEU A 25 -7.17 -33.52 6.14
N HIS A 26 -7.06 -34.41 5.14
CA HIS A 26 -6.76 -34.04 3.76
C HIS A 26 -7.86 -33.16 3.16
N SER A 27 -9.13 -33.49 3.40
CA SER A 27 -10.27 -32.67 2.99
C SER A 27 -10.24 -31.29 3.64
N TRP A 28 -9.85 -31.22 4.92
CA TRP A 28 -9.65 -29.96 5.65
C TRP A 28 -8.48 -29.14 5.10
N ILE A 29 -7.34 -29.77 4.83
CA ILE A 29 -6.18 -29.13 4.20
C ILE A 29 -6.56 -28.61 2.82
N GLY A 30 -7.28 -29.41 2.03
CA GLY A 30 -7.80 -29.00 0.72
C GLY A 30 -8.77 -27.82 0.82
N THR A 31 -9.69 -27.85 1.78
CA THR A 31 -10.65 -26.76 2.02
C THR A 31 -9.94 -25.49 2.50
N ALA A 32 -8.95 -25.62 3.40
CA ALA A 32 -8.15 -24.50 3.88
C ALA A 32 -7.29 -23.91 2.76
N GLU A 33 -6.69 -24.74 1.91
CA GLU A 33 -5.93 -24.30 0.75
C GLU A 33 -6.82 -23.65 -0.30
N GLU A 34 -8.03 -24.16 -0.53
CA GLU A 34 -9.04 -23.50 -1.36
C GLU A 34 -9.43 -22.13 -0.81
N ILE A 35 -9.64 -22.01 0.50
CA ILE A 35 -9.97 -20.73 1.14
C ILE A 35 -8.79 -19.77 1.04
N ARG A 36 -7.55 -20.26 1.27
CA ARG A 36 -6.33 -19.48 1.09
C ARG A 36 -6.20 -18.98 -0.34
N GLN A 37 -6.44 -19.84 -1.33
CA GLN A 37 -6.40 -19.45 -2.75
C GLN A 37 -7.54 -18.51 -3.12
N LYS A 38 -8.75 -18.70 -2.60
CA LYS A 38 -9.86 -17.76 -2.80
C LYS A 38 -9.55 -16.41 -2.16
N ALA A 39 -8.96 -16.38 -0.98
CA ALA A 39 -8.53 -15.16 -0.30
C ALA A 39 -7.38 -14.47 -1.04
N GLN A 40 -6.37 -15.23 -1.48
CA GLN A 40 -5.27 -14.75 -2.32
C GLN A 40 -5.81 -14.19 -3.63
N LYS A 41 -6.66 -14.92 -4.34
CA LYS A 41 -7.30 -14.48 -5.59
C LYS A 41 -8.18 -13.25 -5.36
N LYS A 42 -8.84 -13.12 -4.21
CA LYS A 42 -9.65 -11.95 -3.88
C LYS A 42 -8.80 -10.74 -3.48
N ALA A 43 -7.63 -10.98 -2.86
CA ALA A 43 -6.62 -9.96 -2.59
C ALA A 43 -5.92 -9.51 -3.88
N GLU A 44 -5.60 -10.44 -4.77
CA GLU A 44 -5.11 -10.18 -6.13
C GLU A 44 -6.19 -9.50 -6.98
N GLU A 45 -7.46 -9.89 -6.88
CA GLU A 45 -8.59 -9.18 -7.50
C GLU A 45 -8.73 -7.77 -6.93
N ALA A 46 -8.65 -7.60 -5.61
CA ALA A 46 -8.67 -6.28 -4.98
C ALA A 46 -7.47 -5.44 -5.43
N TYR A 47 -6.28 -6.03 -5.55
CA TYR A 47 -5.06 -5.42 -6.05
C TYR A 47 -5.16 -5.06 -7.54
N SER A 48 -5.79 -5.91 -8.35
CA SER A 48 -6.07 -5.67 -9.77
C SER A 48 -7.30 -4.78 -10.01
N LYS A 49 -8.16 -4.55 -9.02
CA LYS A 49 -9.22 -3.51 -9.03
C LYS A 49 -8.72 -2.18 -8.49
N LEU A 50 -7.64 -2.22 -7.70
CA LEU A 50 -6.67 -1.16 -7.52
C LEU A 50 -5.80 -0.95 -8.76
N ASP A 51 -6.15 -1.54 -9.92
CA ASP A 51 -5.67 -1.09 -11.21
C ASP A 51 -6.12 0.35 -11.43
N VAL A 52 -5.22 1.22 -11.00
CA VAL A 52 -5.23 2.67 -11.06
C VAL A 52 -5.49 3.16 -12.49
N HIS A 53 -5.43 2.30 -13.52
CA HIS A 53 -5.48 2.70 -14.92
C HIS A 53 -6.81 3.25 -15.41
N ALA A 54 -7.98 2.93 -14.86
CA ALA A 54 -9.22 3.50 -15.40
C ALA A 54 -9.38 4.99 -15.05
N GLU A 55 -9.16 5.33 -13.78
CA GLU A 55 -9.31 6.70 -13.28
C GLU A 55 -8.05 7.54 -13.55
N LEU A 56 -6.86 6.92 -13.48
CA LEU A 56 -5.62 7.54 -13.94
C LEU A 56 -5.61 7.75 -15.45
N SER A 57 -6.12 6.84 -16.27
CA SER A 57 -6.22 7.09 -17.73
C SER A 57 -7.22 8.19 -18.04
N ASN A 58 -8.36 8.26 -17.32
CA ASN A 58 -9.29 9.38 -17.47
C ASN A 58 -8.64 10.72 -17.08
N ASN A 59 -7.83 10.74 -16.01
CA ASN A 59 -7.14 11.95 -15.59
C ASN A 59 -5.94 12.29 -16.49
N VAL A 60 -5.21 11.30 -17.00
CA VAL A 60 -4.16 11.49 -18.02
C VAL A 60 -4.77 12.00 -19.32
N GLN A 61 -5.93 11.51 -19.74
CA GLN A 61 -6.64 12.01 -20.91
C GLN A 61 -7.05 13.48 -20.73
N LYS A 62 -7.57 13.85 -19.55
CA LYS A 62 -7.85 15.26 -19.22
C LYS A 62 -6.59 16.14 -19.24
N ILE A 63 -5.44 15.62 -18.79
CA ILE A 63 -4.15 16.33 -18.85
C ILE A 63 -3.69 16.49 -20.31
N VAL A 64 -3.84 15.45 -21.14
CA VAL A 64 -3.51 15.50 -22.57
C VAL A 64 -4.38 16.53 -23.30
N ASP A 65 -5.68 16.57 -22.98
CA ASP A 65 -6.62 17.54 -23.56
C ASP A 65 -6.29 18.97 -23.11
N ALA A 66 -5.97 19.16 -21.82
CA ALA A 66 -5.49 20.45 -21.31
C ALA A 66 -4.18 20.89 -21.97
N ASN A 67 -3.25 19.96 -22.22
CA ASN A 67 -1.98 20.25 -22.87
C ASN A 67 -2.16 20.68 -24.32
N LYS A 68 -3.09 20.07 -25.07
CA LYS A 68 -3.47 20.51 -26.43
C LYS A 68 -4.03 21.92 -26.45
N VAL A 69 -4.88 22.26 -25.47
CA VAL A 69 -5.40 23.63 -25.34
C VAL A 69 -4.25 24.61 -25.10
N ILE A 70 -3.32 24.29 -24.19
CA ILE A 70 -2.14 25.12 -23.89
C ILE A 70 -1.24 25.30 -25.13
N GLU A 71 -0.99 24.26 -25.91
CA GLU A 71 -0.26 24.35 -27.18
C GLU A 71 -0.94 25.30 -28.17
N GLY A 72 -2.27 25.23 -28.26
CA GLY A 72 -3.07 26.18 -29.05
C GLY A 72 -2.86 27.63 -28.58
N VAL A 73 -2.86 27.85 -27.27
CA VAL A 73 -2.62 29.18 -26.71
C VAL A 73 -1.15 29.62 -26.86
N HIS A 74 -0.20 28.71 -26.94
CA HIS A 74 1.22 29.01 -27.17
C HIS A 74 1.47 29.42 -28.63
N LYS A 75 0.86 28.73 -29.60
CA LYS A 75 0.88 29.14 -31.00
C LYS A 75 0.24 30.51 -31.22
N GLY A 76 -0.84 30.81 -30.50
CA GLY A 76 -1.48 32.13 -30.53
C GLY A 76 -0.57 33.27 -30.02
N LEU A 77 0.28 33.00 -29.01
CA LEU A 77 1.21 34.00 -28.46
C LEU A 77 2.32 34.41 -29.44
N ASN A 78 2.90 33.46 -30.19
CA ASN A 78 3.95 33.78 -31.17
C ASN A 78 3.44 34.67 -32.31
N SER A 79 2.13 34.67 -32.57
CA SER A 79 1.53 35.61 -33.52
C SER A 79 1.48 37.04 -32.97
N PHE A 80 1.45 37.20 -31.64
CA PHE A 80 1.27 38.49 -30.96
C PHE A 80 2.55 39.31 -30.86
N GLU A 81 3.71 38.64 -30.71
CA GLU A 81 5.04 39.27 -30.74
C GLU A 81 5.27 40.08 -32.02
N LYS A 82 4.82 39.54 -33.16
CA LYS A 82 4.91 40.20 -34.47
C LYS A 82 4.06 41.48 -34.55
N SER A 83 2.93 41.53 -33.84
CA SER A 83 2.04 42.69 -33.84
C SER A 83 2.60 43.85 -33.01
N LEU A 84 3.33 43.56 -31.92
CA LEU A 84 3.99 44.58 -31.09
C LEU A 84 5.13 45.28 -31.84
N GLU A 85 5.91 44.52 -32.60
CA GLU A 85 6.98 45.06 -33.44
C GLU A 85 6.41 46.02 -34.50
N ALA A 86 5.26 45.65 -35.11
CA ALA A 86 4.56 46.51 -36.06
C ALA A 86 4.01 47.81 -35.43
N TRP A 87 3.52 47.76 -34.18
CA TRP A 87 2.99 48.93 -33.48
C TRP A 87 4.08 49.96 -33.18
N ASN A 88 5.24 49.49 -32.69
CA ASN A 88 6.40 50.35 -32.44
C ASN A 88 6.88 51.05 -33.73
N GLN A 89 6.83 50.34 -34.87
CA GLN A 89 7.18 50.91 -36.16
C GLN A 89 6.19 52.00 -36.61
N GLN A 90 4.88 51.83 -36.42
CA GLN A 90 3.91 52.84 -36.86
C GLN A 90 3.87 54.06 -35.94
N ALA A 91 4.03 53.90 -34.63
CA ALA A 91 4.19 55.02 -33.71
C ALA A 91 5.40 55.89 -34.09
N GLY A 92 6.52 55.27 -34.46
CA GLY A 92 7.69 55.96 -35.00
C GLY A 92 7.36 56.80 -36.24
N LYS A 93 6.66 56.24 -37.22
CA LYS A 93 6.30 56.98 -38.47
C LYS A 93 5.42 58.19 -38.23
N VAL A 94 4.48 58.13 -37.27
CA VAL A 94 3.59 59.26 -36.96
C VAL A 94 4.37 60.41 -36.31
N LEU A 95 5.25 60.10 -35.35
CA LEU A 95 6.11 61.09 -34.71
C LEU A 95 7.04 61.75 -35.73
N ASP A 96 7.68 60.96 -36.59
CA ASP A 96 8.57 61.46 -37.64
C ASP A 96 7.82 62.39 -38.62
N GLY A 97 6.60 62.01 -39.01
CA GLY A 97 5.77 62.82 -39.91
C GLY A 97 5.34 64.16 -39.30
N ALA A 98 4.94 64.16 -38.02
CA ALA A 98 4.55 65.38 -37.31
C ALA A 98 5.74 66.33 -37.12
N ILE A 99 6.91 65.80 -36.73
CA ILE A 99 8.15 66.57 -36.59
C ILE A 99 8.54 67.18 -37.93
N SER A 100 8.57 66.39 -39.01
CA SER A 100 8.97 66.86 -40.33
C SER A 100 8.08 68.00 -40.85
N LYS A 101 6.76 67.95 -40.62
CA LYS A 101 5.84 69.02 -41.05
C LYS A 101 5.96 70.29 -40.22
N ALA A 102 6.18 70.16 -38.91
CA ALA A 102 6.44 71.30 -38.04
C ALA A 102 7.75 72.02 -38.44
N THR A 103 8.80 71.26 -38.76
CA THR A 103 10.07 71.79 -39.28
C THR A 103 9.89 72.52 -40.61
N GLU A 104 9.16 71.95 -41.56
CA GLU A 104 8.89 72.58 -42.87
C GLU A 104 8.21 73.96 -42.73
N VAL A 105 7.23 74.08 -41.83
CA VAL A 105 6.54 75.34 -41.56
C VAL A 105 7.46 76.33 -40.86
N HIS A 106 8.25 75.87 -39.88
CA HIS A 106 9.21 76.71 -39.17
C HIS A 106 10.27 77.31 -40.12
N ASP A 107 10.88 76.48 -40.97
CA ASP A 107 11.94 76.90 -41.89
C ASP A 107 11.39 77.86 -42.97
N SER A 108 10.14 77.66 -43.40
CA SER A 108 9.46 78.58 -44.32
C SER A 108 9.18 79.96 -43.72
N LEU A 109 9.16 80.09 -42.39
CA LEU A 109 8.89 81.34 -41.66
C LEU A 109 10.17 82.04 -41.15
N ASN A 110 11.33 81.40 -41.23
CA ASN A 110 12.60 81.94 -40.71
C ASN A 110 13.25 82.92 -41.71
N PRO A 111 13.55 84.18 -41.32
CA PRO A 111 14.15 85.18 -42.22
C PRO A 111 15.65 85.00 -42.51
N ASP A 112 16.37 84.17 -41.75
CA ASP A 112 17.84 84.06 -41.84
C ASP A 112 18.33 82.97 -42.83
N GLU A 113 17.44 82.11 -43.32
CA GLU A 113 17.79 81.09 -44.31
C GLU A 113 17.40 81.50 -45.72
N LYS A 114 18.27 81.18 -46.68
CA LYS A 114 18.11 81.42 -48.13
C LYS A 114 17.00 80.54 -48.74
N SER A 115 15.81 80.52 -48.15
CA SER A 115 14.65 79.88 -48.77
C SER A 115 14.33 80.63 -50.06
N LYS A 116 14.23 79.89 -51.17
CA LYS A 116 14.28 80.48 -52.51
C LYS A 116 13.06 81.36 -52.84
N ASP A 117 11.94 81.22 -52.12
CA ASP A 117 10.65 81.84 -52.47
C ASP A 117 9.76 82.29 -51.28
N GLY A 118 10.28 82.40 -50.04
CA GLY A 118 9.45 82.67 -48.83
C GLY A 118 9.40 84.13 -48.33
N ILE A 119 8.55 84.36 -47.30
CA ILE A 119 8.33 85.65 -46.60
C ILE A 119 9.63 86.37 -46.18
N GLY A 120 10.71 85.63 -45.92
CA GLY A 120 12.03 86.19 -45.62
C GLY A 120 12.55 87.17 -46.70
N LYS A 121 12.34 86.86 -47.99
CA LYS A 121 12.73 87.72 -49.11
C LYS A 121 11.93 89.03 -49.14
N SER A 122 10.65 88.98 -48.79
CA SER A 122 9.80 90.18 -48.70
C SER A 122 10.26 91.11 -47.57
N ILE A 123 10.76 90.57 -46.45
CA ILE A 123 11.33 91.36 -45.35
C ILE A 123 12.67 92.00 -45.75
N GLU A 124 13.52 91.27 -46.48
CA GLU A 124 14.79 91.80 -47.01
C GLU A 124 14.57 92.95 -48.02
N VAL A 125 13.57 92.81 -48.89
CA VAL A 125 13.15 93.88 -49.84
C VAL A 125 12.67 95.13 -49.11
N ILE A 126 11.91 94.97 -48.02
CA ILE A 126 11.44 96.09 -47.18
C ILE A 126 12.63 96.78 -46.48
N ASN A 127 13.58 96.02 -45.93
CA ASN A 127 14.78 96.58 -45.30
C ASN A 127 15.65 97.36 -46.29
N THR A 128 15.87 96.80 -47.48
CA THR A 128 16.65 97.45 -48.55
C THR A 128 15.99 98.75 -49.02
N SER A 129 14.66 98.77 -49.11
CA SER A 129 13.88 99.97 -49.45
C SER A 129 13.95 101.03 -48.35
N SER A 130 13.90 100.62 -47.06
CA SER A 130 14.02 101.52 -45.91
C SER A 130 15.38 102.22 -45.86
N GLU A 131 16.48 101.50 -46.10
CA GLU A 131 17.83 102.09 -46.15
C GLU A 131 18.00 103.09 -47.31
N SER A 132 17.39 102.80 -48.47
CA SER A 132 17.39 103.71 -49.61
C SER A 132 16.65 105.02 -49.30
N ILE A 133 15.51 104.94 -48.59
CA ILE A 133 14.76 106.11 -48.13
C ILE A 133 15.57 106.93 -47.12
N LYS A 134 16.26 106.29 -46.16
CA LYS A 134 17.13 106.99 -45.20
C LYS A 134 18.24 107.79 -45.91
N LYS A 135 18.90 107.19 -46.90
CA LYS A 135 19.93 107.88 -47.71
C LYS A 135 19.38 109.08 -48.48
N ALA A 136 18.21 108.94 -49.11
CA ALA A 136 17.54 110.05 -49.79
C ALA A 136 17.26 111.21 -48.82
N ASN A 137 16.81 110.90 -47.60
CA ASN A 137 16.49 111.90 -46.57
C ASN A 137 17.73 112.66 -46.07
N ILE A 138 18.87 111.97 -45.90
CA ILE A 138 20.15 112.58 -45.53
C ILE A 138 20.62 113.55 -46.63
N THR A 139 20.53 113.13 -47.89
CA THR A 139 20.96 113.94 -49.04
C THR A 139 20.12 115.20 -49.18
N LEU A 140 18.80 115.08 -49.03
CA LEU A 140 17.89 116.23 -49.05
C LEU A 140 18.18 117.22 -47.90
N GLY A 141 18.47 116.72 -46.70
CA GLY A 141 18.85 117.56 -45.57
C GLY A 141 20.14 118.35 -45.81
N ALA A 142 21.14 117.75 -46.46
CA ALA A 142 22.38 118.43 -46.84
C ALA A 142 22.13 119.55 -47.86
N GLU A 143 21.31 119.32 -48.89
CA GLU A 143 21.00 120.35 -49.89
C GLU A 143 20.22 121.53 -49.32
N VAL A 144 19.29 121.27 -48.39
CA VAL A 144 18.61 122.33 -47.63
C VAL A 144 19.62 123.17 -46.84
N GLY A 145 20.64 122.54 -46.25
CA GLY A 145 21.75 123.23 -45.59
C GLY A 145 22.56 124.12 -46.55
N ASN A 146 22.92 123.62 -47.73
CA ASN A 146 23.62 124.38 -48.76
C ASN A 146 22.85 125.64 -49.20
N LEU A 147 21.53 125.50 -49.40
CA LEU A 147 20.64 126.63 -49.73
C LEU A 147 20.64 127.69 -48.64
N GLN A 148 20.77 127.29 -47.37
CA GLN A 148 20.83 128.20 -46.23
C GLN A 148 22.14 129.01 -46.22
N SER A 149 23.27 128.37 -46.54
CA SER A 149 24.55 129.06 -46.71
C SER A 149 24.52 130.04 -47.89
N TRP A 150 23.93 129.64 -49.03
CA TRP A 150 23.79 130.50 -50.20
C TRP A 150 22.94 131.74 -49.90
N ARG A 151 21.87 131.59 -49.12
CA ARG A 151 21.05 132.69 -48.62
C ARG A 151 21.86 133.66 -47.77
N SER A 152 22.58 133.18 -46.76
CA SER A 152 23.37 134.06 -45.87
C SER A 152 24.42 134.86 -46.64
N ALA A 153 25.06 134.23 -47.64
CA ALA A 153 25.98 134.92 -48.53
C ALA A 153 25.28 136.01 -49.35
N ALA A 154 24.13 135.70 -49.98
CA ALA A 154 23.36 136.66 -50.76
C ALA A 154 22.81 137.82 -49.89
N GLU A 155 22.32 137.53 -48.68
CA GLU A 155 21.82 138.51 -47.71
C GLU A 155 22.94 139.49 -47.29
N SER A 156 24.16 138.98 -47.07
CA SER A 156 25.33 139.82 -46.82
C SER A 156 25.70 140.71 -48.00
N VAL A 157 25.65 140.19 -49.24
CA VAL A 157 25.91 140.98 -50.46
C VAL A 157 24.88 142.09 -50.63
N ILE A 158 23.59 141.77 -50.44
CA ILE A 158 22.50 142.74 -50.52
C ILE A 158 22.62 143.80 -49.43
N GLN A 159 22.95 143.41 -48.20
CA GLN A 159 23.15 144.35 -47.10
C GLN A 159 24.29 145.33 -47.41
N LYS A 160 25.43 144.82 -47.88
CA LYS A 160 26.56 145.66 -48.31
C LYS A 160 26.19 146.58 -49.49
N ALA A 161 25.40 146.09 -50.44
CA ALA A 161 24.89 146.91 -51.54
C ALA A 161 23.95 148.02 -51.05
N ASN A 162 23.07 147.72 -50.09
CA ASN A 162 22.19 148.71 -49.46
C ASN A 162 22.98 149.76 -48.67
N GLU A 163 24.00 149.35 -47.90
CA GLU A 163 24.90 150.26 -47.18
C GLU A 163 25.63 151.19 -48.15
N LYS A 164 26.20 150.65 -49.24
CA LYS A 164 26.83 151.45 -50.31
C LYS A 164 25.84 152.41 -50.97
N CYS A 165 24.61 151.97 -51.24
CA CYS A 165 23.57 152.85 -51.79
C CYS A 165 23.22 153.96 -50.81
N ASN A 166 23.10 153.68 -49.50
CA ASN A 166 22.86 154.68 -48.47
C ASN A 166 24.01 155.69 -48.36
N ASP A 167 25.27 155.23 -48.40
CA ASP A 167 26.46 156.09 -48.41
C ASP A 167 26.47 157.03 -49.62
N ILE A 168 26.12 156.51 -50.80
CA ILE A 168 25.98 157.32 -52.02
C ILE A 168 24.83 158.31 -51.84
N LEU A 169 23.68 157.87 -51.30
CA LEU A 169 22.52 158.74 -51.06
C LEU A 169 22.87 159.91 -50.14
N GLN A 170 23.61 159.64 -49.05
CA GLN A 170 24.07 160.67 -48.11
C GLN A 170 25.09 161.62 -48.75
N LYS A 171 26.05 161.12 -49.54
CA LYS A 171 27.05 161.98 -50.20
C LYS A 171 26.46 162.89 -51.27
N VAL A 172 25.31 162.54 -51.85
CA VAL A 172 24.64 163.34 -52.88
C VAL A 172 23.69 164.39 -52.27
N GLN A 173 23.34 164.29 -50.98
CA GLN A 173 22.64 165.35 -50.24
C GLN A 173 23.61 166.42 -49.73
N THR A 174 24.12 167.26 -50.63
CA THR A 174 24.73 168.55 -50.26
C THR A 174 23.75 169.66 -50.59
N ASP A 175 23.12 170.17 -49.52
CA ASP A 175 22.23 171.32 -49.43
C ASP A 175 20.70 171.06 -49.58
N LYS A 176 19.93 171.55 -48.60
CA LYS A 176 18.50 171.22 -48.39
C LYS A 176 17.54 171.96 -49.33
N ASN A 177 18.04 172.88 -50.15
CA ASN A 177 17.21 173.77 -50.97
C ASN A 177 17.57 173.78 -52.47
N ALA A 178 18.29 172.78 -52.99
CA ALA A 178 18.54 172.61 -54.43
C ALA A 178 17.66 171.49 -55.03
N PRO A 179 17.19 171.61 -56.29
CA PRO A 179 16.40 170.57 -56.94
C PRO A 179 17.21 169.28 -57.07
N ALA A 180 16.65 168.17 -56.56
CA ALA A 180 17.32 166.88 -56.49
C ALA A 180 17.86 166.42 -57.86
N GLY A 181 19.18 166.27 -57.98
CA GLY A 181 19.83 165.81 -59.20
C GLY A 181 19.42 164.39 -59.59
N VAL A 182 19.50 164.09 -60.89
CA VAL A 182 19.12 162.80 -61.53
C VAL A 182 19.72 161.57 -60.84
N ILE A 183 20.89 161.71 -60.20
CA ILE A 183 21.61 160.66 -59.49
C ILE A 183 20.85 160.18 -58.24
N PHE A 184 20.23 161.09 -57.49
CA PHE A 184 19.48 160.74 -56.26
C PHE A 184 18.28 159.84 -56.57
N LYS A 185 17.48 160.19 -57.59
CA LYS A 185 16.31 159.39 -58.00
C LYS A 185 16.70 157.98 -58.49
N LYS A 186 17.81 157.85 -59.23
CA LYS A 186 18.28 156.54 -59.68
C LYS A 186 18.77 155.66 -58.54
N ALA A 187 19.49 156.22 -57.56
CA ALA A 187 19.93 155.49 -56.37
C ALA A 187 18.74 155.01 -55.51
N GLN A 188 17.73 155.85 -55.34
CA GLN A 188 16.48 155.47 -54.65
C GLN A 188 15.76 154.32 -55.36
N THR A 189 15.65 154.38 -56.70
CA THR A 189 15.00 153.31 -57.48
C THR A 189 15.75 151.98 -57.35
N LEU A 190 17.09 152.00 -57.35
CA LEU A 190 17.92 150.82 -57.17
C LEU A 190 17.76 150.21 -55.76
N GLN A 191 17.67 151.05 -54.73
CA GLN A 191 17.39 150.62 -53.37
C GLN A 191 16.01 149.94 -53.27
N ASP A 192 14.98 150.54 -53.88
CA ASP A 192 13.62 150.00 -53.85
C ASP A 192 13.52 148.68 -54.63
N MET A 193 14.20 148.56 -55.78
CA MET A 193 14.31 147.28 -56.50
C MET A 193 15.06 146.22 -55.68
N GLY A 194 16.14 146.60 -54.99
CA GLY A 194 16.88 145.72 -54.08
C GLY A 194 16.01 145.20 -52.93
N LYS A 195 15.20 146.07 -52.32
CA LYS A 195 14.21 145.68 -51.30
C LYS A 195 13.14 144.73 -51.87
N LYS A 196 12.64 145.01 -53.07
CA LYS A 196 11.62 144.17 -53.74
C LYS A 196 12.15 142.77 -54.06
N LEU A 197 13.40 142.68 -54.53
CA LEU A 197 14.07 141.41 -54.81
C LEU A 197 14.29 140.60 -53.53
N LEU A 198 14.73 141.25 -52.44
CA LEU A 198 14.89 140.61 -51.13
C LEU A 198 13.57 140.06 -50.60
N GLN A 199 12.48 140.82 -50.71
CA GLN A 199 11.15 140.36 -50.29
C GLN A 199 10.65 139.17 -51.14
N ALA A 200 10.86 139.21 -52.46
CA ALA A 200 10.50 138.09 -53.33
C ALA A 200 11.28 136.81 -52.97
N ALA A 201 12.59 136.93 -52.71
CA ALA A 201 13.42 135.81 -52.26
C ALA A 201 12.99 135.28 -50.88
N GLN A 202 12.62 136.16 -49.94
CA GLN A 202 12.10 135.77 -48.63
C GLN A 202 10.79 134.99 -48.74
N LYS A 203 9.87 135.42 -49.61
CA LYS A 203 8.58 134.74 -49.82
C LYS A 203 8.77 133.36 -50.46
N ALA A 204 9.60 133.25 -51.51
CA ALA A 204 9.91 131.97 -52.15
C ALA A 204 10.56 130.97 -51.17
N LYS A 205 11.44 131.43 -50.28
CA LYS A 205 12.03 130.59 -49.22
C LYS A 205 10.97 130.03 -48.28
N GLN A 206 10.04 130.88 -47.84
CA GLN A 206 9.01 130.46 -46.90
C GLN A 206 8.11 129.37 -47.52
N GLU A 207 7.66 129.56 -48.77
CA GLU A 207 6.85 128.56 -49.47
C GLU A 207 7.59 127.23 -49.69
N VAL A 208 8.87 127.26 -50.09
CA VAL A 208 9.67 126.03 -50.24
C VAL A 208 9.89 125.33 -48.90
N GLY A 209 10.22 126.08 -47.84
CA GLY A 209 10.43 125.53 -46.50
C GLY A 209 9.18 124.85 -45.93
N GLU A 210 8.01 125.46 -46.13
CA GLU A 210 6.72 124.89 -45.73
C GLU A 210 6.44 123.59 -46.50
N LYS A 211 6.63 123.58 -47.83
CA LYS A 211 6.38 122.38 -48.66
C LYS A 211 7.32 121.22 -48.36
N VAL A 212 8.60 121.49 -48.11
CA VAL A 212 9.57 120.45 -47.72
C VAL A 212 9.22 119.87 -46.34
N THR A 213 8.79 120.71 -45.40
CA THR A 213 8.38 120.26 -44.07
C THR A 213 7.11 119.42 -44.12
N GLU A 214 6.11 119.82 -44.92
CA GLU A 214 4.89 119.03 -45.17
C GLU A 214 5.23 117.65 -45.76
N ALA A 215 6.12 117.61 -46.76
CA ALA A 215 6.55 116.35 -47.40
C ALA A 215 7.29 115.43 -46.41
N LEU A 216 8.22 115.97 -45.61
CA LEU A 216 8.94 115.21 -44.57
C LEU A 216 7.98 114.63 -43.52
N GLN A 217 7.00 115.42 -43.06
CA GLN A 217 6.00 114.97 -42.10
C GLN A 217 5.05 113.91 -42.69
N ALA A 218 4.77 113.96 -43.99
CA ALA A 218 3.97 112.94 -44.66
C ALA A 218 4.72 111.59 -44.71
N VAL A 219 6.02 111.60 -45.03
CA VAL A 219 6.85 110.38 -45.06
C VAL A 219 6.99 109.75 -43.67
N VAL A 220 7.21 110.56 -42.63
CA VAL A 220 7.28 110.05 -41.25
C VAL A 220 5.95 109.46 -40.79
N ARG A 221 4.82 110.07 -41.18
CA ARG A 221 3.49 109.51 -40.90
C ARG A 221 3.26 108.18 -41.63
N MET A 222 3.70 108.08 -42.88
CA MET A 222 3.61 106.86 -43.67
C MET A 222 4.44 105.71 -43.06
N ASP A 223 5.70 105.95 -42.69
CA ASP A 223 6.56 104.94 -42.04
C ASP A 223 5.97 104.46 -40.70
N LYS A 224 5.42 105.39 -39.90
CA LYS A 224 4.76 105.04 -38.64
C LYS A 224 3.50 104.20 -38.87
N SER A 225 2.65 104.55 -39.85
CA SER A 225 1.46 103.75 -40.20
C SER A 225 1.85 102.36 -40.64
N LEU A 226 2.81 102.24 -41.57
CA LEU A 226 3.22 100.95 -42.13
C LEU A 226 3.76 99.99 -41.05
N LYS A 227 4.53 100.51 -40.08
CA LYS A 227 5.02 99.73 -38.93
C LYS A 227 3.91 99.28 -37.98
N VAL A 228 2.90 100.13 -37.77
CA VAL A 228 1.72 99.79 -36.95
C VAL A 228 0.90 98.70 -37.65
N ASP A 229 0.65 98.85 -38.95
CA ASP A 229 -0.13 97.91 -39.75
C ASP A 229 0.56 96.54 -39.84
N LEU A 230 1.87 96.49 -40.13
CA LEU A 230 2.65 95.25 -40.16
C LEU A 230 2.72 94.55 -38.79
N LYS A 231 2.80 95.31 -37.70
CA LYS A 231 2.72 94.75 -36.34
C LYS A 231 1.32 94.20 -36.05
N GLY A 232 0.27 94.86 -36.54
CA GLY A 232 -1.10 94.38 -36.49
C GLY A 232 -1.26 93.03 -37.18
N VAL A 233 -0.89 92.94 -38.46
CA VAL A 233 -0.94 91.69 -39.26
C VAL A 233 -0.16 90.57 -38.57
N LYS A 234 1.07 90.84 -38.10
CA LYS A 234 1.88 89.84 -37.37
C LYS A 234 1.19 89.35 -36.08
N THR A 235 0.49 90.24 -35.38
CA THR A 235 -0.21 89.90 -34.14
C THR A 235 -1.45 89.05 -34.42
N GLU A 236 -2.24 89.40 -35.44
CA GLU A 236 -3.43 88.66 -35.82
C GLU A 236 -3.09 87.29 -36.41
N ILE A 237 -2.05 87.14 -37.24
CA ILE A 237 -1.60 85.82 -37.72
C ILE A 237 -1.15 84.94 -36.55
N LYS A 238 -0.38 85.49 -35.60
CA LYS A 238 0.02 84.72 -34.40
C LYS A 238 -1.18 84.27 -33.58
N LYS A 239 -2.16 85.17 -33.43
CA LYS A 239 -3.40 84.89 -32.71
C LYS A 239 -4.21 83.80 -33.43
N GLY A 240 -4.43 83.93 -34.73
CA GLY A 240 -5.14 82.96 -35.55
C GLY A 240 -4.48 81.58 -35.56
N ILE A 241 -3.15 81.50 -35.70
CA ILE A 241 -2.42 80.21 -35.57
C ILE A 241 -2.62 79.61 -34.17
N THR A 242 -2.55 80.43 -33.12
CA THR A 242 -2.79 79.98 -31.74
C THR A 242 -4.23 79.48 -31.55
N GLU A 243 -5.21 80.15 -32.15
CA GLU A 243 -6.62 79.75 -32.15
C GLU A 243 -6.85 78.45 -32.93
N VAL A 244 -6.18 78.24 -34.07
CA VAL A 244 -6.25 76.98 -34.83
C VAL A 244 -5.64 75.82 -34.04
N ILE A 245 -4.48 76.01 -33.42
CA ILE A 245 -3.82 75.00 -32.58
C ILE A 245 -4.69 74.64 -31.36
N THR A 246 -5.30 75.65 -30.73
CA THR A 246 -6.16 75.47 -29.55
C THR A 246 -7.51 74.83 -29.93
N SER A 247 -8.16 75.29 -31.00
CA SER A 247 -9.46 74.79 -31.44
C SER A 247 -9.41 73.35 -31.98
N LEU A 248 -8.31 72.98 -32.64
CA LEU A 248 -8.07 71.60 -33.06
C LEU A 248 -7.53 70.72 -31.92
N ARG A 249 -7.40 71.26 -30.70
CA ARG A 249 -6.95 70.55 -29.49
C ARG A 249 -5.60 69.86 -29.66
N VAL A 250 -4.72 70.43 -30.49
CA VAL A 250 -3.39 69.86 -30.78
C VAL A 250 -2.55 69.79 -29.49
N ASN A 251 -2.68 70.81 -28.63
CA ASN A 251 -2.01 70.89 -27.32
C ASN A 251 -2.58 69.93 -26.25
N ASP A 252 -3.70 69.27 -26.53
CA ASP A 252 -4.34 68.31 -25.61
C ASP A 252 -4.24 66.86 -26.12
N LEU A 253 -3.56 66.64 -27.26
CA LEU A 253 -3.46 65.32 -27.87
C LEU A 253 -2.70 64.33 -26.97
N ASP A 254 -1.69 64.82 -26.25
CA ASP A 254 -0.97 64.07 -25.22
C ASP A 254 -1.89 63.64 -24.06
N LYS A 255 -2.79 64.53 -23.63
CA LYS A 255 -3.77 64.23 -22.56
C LYS A 255 -4.78 63.19 -23.00
N GLU A 256 -5.26 63.21 -24.24
CA GLU A 256 -6.17 62.18 -24.75
C GLU A 256 -5.45 60.82 -24.87
N VAL A 257 -4.19 60.79 -25.30
CA VAL A 257 -3.36 59.57 -25.27
C VAL A 257 -3.17 59.07 -23.83
N ILE A 258 -2.82 59.95 -22.89
CA ILE A 258 -2.65 59.59 -21.46
C ILE A 258 -3.97 59.08 -20.87
N LYS A 259 -5.10 59.65 -21.27
CA LYS A 259 -6.43 59.25 -20.79
C LYS A 259 -6.82 57.86 -21.30
N ASP A 260 -6.68 57.61 -22.60
CA ASP A 260 -6.95 56.28 -23.18
C ASP A 260 -5.96 55.23 -22.62
N LEU A 261 -4.68 55.57 -22.49
CA LEU A 261 -3.67 54.70 -21.85
C LEU A 261 -3.94 54.50 -20.35
N GLY A 262 -4.49 55.50 -19.66
CA GLY A 262 -4.89 55.44 -18.25
C GLY A 262 -6.07 54.50 -18.05
N THR A 263 -7.12 54.62 -18.88
CA THR A 263 -8.25 53.68 -18.88
C THR A 263 -7.80 52.26 -19.22
N LEU A 264 -6.88 52.11 -20.17
CA LEU A 264 -6.29 50.82 -20.50
C LEU A 264 -5.50 50.24 -19.32
N LYS A 265 -4.66 51.06 -18.68
CA LYS A 265 -3.90 50.69 -17.48
C LYS A 265 -4.82 50.30 -16.33
N GLU A 266 -5.92 51.02 -16.10
CA GLU A 266 -6.89 50.67 -15.06
C GLU A 266 -7.59 49.33 -15.32
N ARG A 267 -7.90 49.02 -16.59
CA ARG A 267 -8.46 47.70 -16.97
C ARG A 267 -7.44 46.58 -16.76
N ILE A 268 -6.16 46.82 -17.06
CA ILE A 268 -5.06 45.85 -16.85
C ILE A 268 -4.73 45.68 -15.36
N GLU A 269 -4.66 46.78 -14.59
CA GLU A 269 -4.42 46.76 -13.16
C GLU A 269 -5.60 46.17 -12.38
N GLY A 270 -6.84 46.38 -12.85
CA GLY A 270 -8.02 45.71 -12.31
C GLY A 270 -7.95 44.19 -12.43
N LEU A 271 -7.34 43.66 -13.49
CA LEU A 271 -7.08 42.22 -13.64
C LEU A 271 -5.94 41.71 -12.74
N ALA A 272 -5.08 42.62 -12.24
CA ALA A 272 -3.91 42.29 -11.42
C ALA A 272 -4.11 42.52 -9.91
N LYS A 273 -5.04 43.40 -9.50
CA LYS A 273 -5.24 43.79 -8.08
C LYS A 273 -5.73 42.66 -7.17
N ASP A 274 -6.27 41.57 -7.72
CA ASP A 274 -6.70 40.37 -6.98
C ASP A 274 -5.69 39.21 -7.03
N LEU A 275 -4.42 39.47 -7.38
CA LEU A 275 -3.34 38.48 -7.34
C LEU A 275 -2.47 38.64 -6.09
N PRO A 276 -2.84 38.08 -4.92
CA PRO A 276 -1.90 37.92 -3.83
C PRO A 276 -1.12 36.59 -3.97
N ASN A 277 0.15 36.61 -3.57
CA ASN A 277 1.06 35.46 -3.54
C ASN A 277 0.64 34.34 -2.54
N ASN A 278 -0.53 34.44 -1.89
CA ASN A 278 -0.91 33.63 -0.73
C ASN A 278 -2.18 32.78 -0.93
N GLY A 279 -2.58 32.48 -2.16
CA GLY A 279 -3.66 31.52 -2.43
C GLY A 279 -5.09 32.07 -2.29
N LYS A 280 -5.26 33.37 -2.01
CA LYS A 280 -6.57 34.06 -1.95
C LYS A 280 -6.88 34.85 -3.23
N ASN A 281 -6.61 34.27 -4.39
CA ASN A 281 -6.99 34.90 -5.66
C ASN A 281 -8.44 34.53 -5.99
N ASP A 282 -9.35 35.49 -5.94
CA ASP A 282 -10.79 35.30 -6.16
C ASP A 282 -11.14 34.67 -7.53
N LEU A 283 -10.26 34.78 -8.54
CA LEU A 283 -10.47 34.14 -9.85
C LEU A 283 -10.37 32.61 -9.84
N VAL A 284 -9.57 32.05 -8.92
CA VAL A 284 -9.39 30.59 -8.81
C VAL A 284 -9.82 30.04 -7.46
N LYS A 285 -10.10 30.91 -6.48
CA LYS A 285 -10.49 30.57 -5.11
C LYS A 285 -11.66 29.60 -5.09
N ASP A 286 -12.76 29.89 -5.77
CA ASP A 286 -13.94 29.01 -5.78
C ASP A 286 -13.60 27.61 -6.32
N LYS A 287 -12.72 27.52 -7.32
CA LYS A 287 -12.30 26.23 -7.90
C LYS A 287 -11.32 25.49 -7.00
N LEU A 288 -10.42 26.20 -6.33
CA LEU A 288 -9.50 25.62 -5.33
C LEU A 288 -10.24 25.20 -4.06
N GLU A 289 -11.24 25.95 -3.61
CA GLU A 289 -12.12 25.58 -2.50
C GLU A 289 -12.98 24.36 -2.84
N VAL A 290 -13.48 24.26 -4.08
CA VAL A 290 -14.16 23.05 -4.57
C VAL A 290 -13.19 21.86 -4.61
N LEU A 291 -11.94 22.06 -5.02
CA LEU A 291 -10.91 21.02 -5.03
C LEU A 291 -10.59 20.54 -3.61
N GLU A 292 -10.40 21.47 -2.67
CA GLU A 292 -10.14 21.17 -1.25
C GLU A 292 -11.34 20.48 -0.59
N LYS A 293 -12.57 20.94 -0.89
CA LYS A 293 -13.80 20.26 -0.47
C LYS A 293 -13.86 18.84 -1.03
N HIS A 294 -13.53 18.63 -2.30
CA HIS A 294 -13.59 17.31 -2.91
C HIS A 294 -12.52 16.36 -2.33
N LYS A 295 -11.34 16.88 -2.01
CA LYS A 295 -10.29 16.15 -1.28
C LYS A 295 -10.80 15.70 0.10
N THR A 296 -11.34 16.63 0.89
CA THR A 296 -11.85 16.33 2.24
C THR A 296 -13.10 15.44 2.24
N SER A 297 -14.03 15.64 1.29
CA SER A 297 -15.30 14.90 1.25
C SER A 297 -15.26 13.58 0.50
N ASN A 298 -14.21 13.30 -0.29
CA ASN A 298 -14.07 12.01 -0.98
C ASN A 298 -12.76 11.31 -0.63
N LEU A 299 -11.61 11.91 -0.92
CA LEU A 299 -10.32 11.24 -0.75
C LEU A 299 -10.01 10.97 0.72
N ASP A 300 -10.17 11.95 1.61
CA ASP A 300 -9.89 11.76 3.04
C ASP A 300 -10.84 10.72 3.65
N ILE A 301 -12.11 10.68 3.21
CA ILE A 301 -13.07 9.64 3.63
C ILE A 301 -12.58 8.26 3.19
N VAL A 302 -12.15 8.10 1.94
CA VAL A 302 -11.64 6.83 1.43
C VAL A 302 -10.36 6.42 2.16
N VAL A 303 -9.44 7.35 2.41
CA VAL A 303 -8.22 7.09 3.19
C VAL A 303 -8.54 6.66 4.61
N ASN A 304 -9.48 7.34 5.27
CA ASN A 304 -9.90 6.98 6.62
C ASN A 304 -10.59 5.62 6.64
N LYS A 305 -11.43 5.33 5.65
CA LYS A 305 -12.04 4.00 5.49
C LYS A 305 -10.99 2.91 5.28
N ILE A 306 -9.98 3.14 4.43
CA ILE A 306 -8.88 2.19 4.21
C ILE A 306 -8.07 2.01 5.51
N LYS A 307 -7.83 3.09 6.26
CA LYS A 307 -7.19 3.03 7.58
C LYS A 307 -8.02 2.22 8.57
N ASP A 308 -9.33 2.42 8.64
CA ASP A 308 -10.22 1.66 9.52
C ASP A 308 -10.24 0.17 9.14
N GLU A 309 -10.32 -0.12 7.84
CA GLU A 309 -10.29 -1.49 7.33
C GLU A 309 -8.97 -2.18 7.65
N THR A 310 -7.85 -1.47 7.54
CA THR A 310 -6.49 -2.00 7.76
C THR A 310 -6.14 -2.11 9.24
N ASN A 311 -6.43 -1.06 10.03
CA ASN A 311 -5.99 -0.96 11.42
C ASN A 311 -6.93 -1.69 12.38
N THR A 312 -8.22 -1.77 12.05
CA THR A 312 -9.27 -2.24 12.95
C THR A 312 -9.96 -3.49 12.42
N ASN A 313 -10.56 -3.44 11.23
CA ASN A 313 -11.40 -4.56 10.74
C ASN A 313 -10.56 -5.76 10.30
N LEU A 314 -9.34 -5.57 9.80
CA LEU A 314 -8.45 -6.67 9.44
C LEU A 314 -8.07 -7.52 10.65
N GLU A 315 -7.70 -6.89 11.77
CA GLU A 315 -7.35 -7.60 13.00
C GLU A 315 -8.58 -8.27 13.62
N LYS A 316 -9.73 -7.57 13.62
CA LYS A 316 -10.99 -8.17 14.05
C LYS A 316 -11.33 -9.43 13.23
N ASN A 317 -11.30 -9.34 11.89
CA ASN A 317 -11.61 -10.46 11.01
C ASN A 317 -10.61 -11.61 11.17
N PHE A 318 -9.32 -11.31 11.34
CA PHE A 318 -8.31 -12.33 11.63
C PHE A 318 -8.61 -13.03 12.96
N ASN A 319 -8.90 -12.28 14.01
CA ASN A 319 -9.22 -12.83 15.33
C ASN A 319 -10.49 -13.70 15.28
N GLU A 320 -11.58 -13.19 14.71
CA GLU A 320 -12.90 -13.85 14.70
C GLU A 320 -12.97 -15.04 13.73
N HIS A 321 -12.42 -14.90 12.53
CA HIS A 321 -12.63 -15.89 11.47
C HIS A 321 -11.48 -16.88 11.30
N ILE A 322 -10.28 -16.56 11.82
CA ILE A 322 -9.10 -17.43 11.69
C ILE A 322 -8.64 -17.88 13.07
N GLN A 323 -8.18 -16.95 13.92
CA GLN A 323 -7.53 -17.29 15.20
C GLN A 323 -8.50 -18.03 16.13
N GLN A 324 -9.71 -17.49 16.34
CA GLN A 324 -10.70 -18.09 17.24
C GLN A 324 -11.18 -19.44 16.71
N LYS A 325 -11.39 -19.59 15.41
CA LYS A 325 -11.79 -20.88 14.83
C LYS A 325 -10.72 -21.95 15.02
N LEU A 326 -9.45 -21.61 14.76
CA LEU A 326 -8.32 -22.52 14.97
C LEU A 326 -8.13 -22.83 16.45
N HIS A 327 -8.20 -21.83 17.32
CA HIS A 327 -8.10 -22.01 18.76
C HIS A 327 -9.19 -22.94 19.30
N ASN A 328 -10.45 -22.74 18.86
CA ASN A 328 -11.57 -23.59 19.23
C ASN A 328 -11.38 -25.03 18.72
N ALA A 329 -10.88 -25.21 17.50
CA ALA A 329 -10.62 -26.54 16.94
C ALA A 329 -9.52 -27.29 17.73
N VAL A 330 -8.41 -26.62 18.07
CA VAL A 330 -7.35 -27.19 18.92
C VAL A 330 -7.90 -27.48 20.32
N GLY A 331 -8.68 -26.56 20.89
CA GLY A 331 -9.33 -26.77 22.19
C GLY A 331 -10.35 -27.92 22.20
N ALA A 332 -11.03 -28.18 21.09
CA ALA A 332 -11.92 -29.33 20.95
C ALA A 332 -11.16 -30.66 20.96
N VAL A 333 -9.97 -30.71 20.33
CA VAL A 333 -9.07 -31.87 20.39
C VAL A 333 -8.60 -32.09 21.83
N ASP A 334 -8.16 -31.03 22.52
CA ASP A 334 -7.74 -31.11 23.93
C ASP A 334 -8.87 -31.62 24.82
N SER A 335 -10.09 -31.11 24.61
CA SER A 335 -11.29 -31.54 25.34
C SER A 335 -11.63 -33.01 25.08
N ALA A 336 -11.43 -33.50 23.85
CA ALA A 336 -11.65 -34.90 23.50
C ALA A 336 -10.59 -35.80 24.17
N ILE A 337 -9.33 -35.38 24.20
CA ILE A 337 -8.25 -36.10 24.89
C ILE A 337 -8.50 -36.12 26.40
N GLU A 338 -8.96 -35.01 26.99
CA GLU A 338 -9.32 -34.94 28.40
C GLU A 338 -10.49 -35.87 28.74
N LYS A 339 -11.56 -35.86 27.95
CA LYS A 339 -12.68 -36.80 28.11
C LYS A 339 -12.21 -38.25 28.04
N LEU A 340 -11.39 -38.59 27.06
CA LEU A 340 -10.81 -39.92 26.93
C LEU A 340 -9.95 -40.27 28.16
N GLY A 341 -9.10 -39.34 28.64
CA GLY A 341 -8.30 -39.53 29.84
C GLY A 341 -9.14 -39.77 31.10
N GLY A 342 -10.25 -39.04 31.24
CA GLY A 342 -11.21 -39.21 32.33
C GLY A 342 -11.80 -40.62 32.40
N GLU A 343 -12.11 -41.25 31.25
CA GLU A 343 -12.56 -42.65 31.19
C GLU A 343 -11.51 -43.63 31.76
N PHE A 344 -10.23 -43.27 31.74
CA PHE A 344 -9.14 -44.06 32.33
C PHE A 344 -8.77 -43.63 33.76
N GLY A 345 -9.58 -42.78 34.40
CA GLY A 345 -9.36 -42.28 35.76
C GLY A 345 -8.19 -41.29 35.86
N LEU A 346 -7.76 -40.71 34.74
CA LEU A 346 -6.80 -39.61 34.71
C LEU A 346 -7.56 -38.29 34.95
N ASN A 347 -8.05 -38.08 36.18
CA ASN A 347 -8.87 -36.91 36.50
C ASN A 347 -8.01 -35.65 36.72
N SER A 348 -8.51 -34.54 36.16
CA SER A 348 -7.92 -33.22 35.92
C SER A 348 -7.66 -32.35 37.16
N GLY A 349 -7.07 -32.92 38.20
CA GLY A 349 -6.66 -32.17 39.40
C GLY A 349 -5.32 -31.44 39.26
N GLN A 350 -4.42 -31.87 38.37
CA GLN A 350 -3.04 -31.38 38.37
C GLN A 350 -2.50 -31.14 36.95
N THR A 351 -2.70 -29.93 36.44
CA THR A 351 -2.03 -29.35 35.26
C THR A 351 -2.38 -29.97 33.90
N GLN A 352 -2.34 -29.15 32.82
CA GLN A 352 -2.46 -29.58 31.41
C GLN A 352 -1.50 -30.72 31.00
N SER A 353 -0.52 -31.07 31.85
CA SER A 353 0.41 -32.18 31.61
C SER A 353 -0.21 -33.57 31.82
N GLU A 354 -1.40 -33.68 32.42
CA GLU A 354 -2.10 -34.95 32.71
C GLU A 354 -2.97 -35.47 31.55
N ASN A 355 -3.41 -34.58 30.66
CA ASN A 355 -4.28 -34.89 29.53
C ASN A 355 -3.49 -35.14 28.26
N LYS A 356 -2.53 -36.08 28.32
CA LYS A 356 -1.65 -36.45 27.20
C LYS A 356 -2.00 -37.85 26.68
N VAL A 357 -1.96 -38.03 25.37
CA VAL A 357 -2.20 -39.34 24.73
C VAL A 357 -1.20 -40.37 25.27
N GLU A 358 0.03 -39.95 25.54
CA GLU A 358 1.07 -40.76 26.17
C GLU A 358 0.62 -41.34 27.53
N LYS A 359 -0.01 -40.53 28.38
CA LYS A 359 -0.47 -40.97 29.71
C LYS A 359 -1.61 -41.98 29.61
N ILE A 360 -2.53 -41.78 28.67
CA ILE A 360 -3.62 -42.72 28.38
C ILE A 360 -3.04 -44.08 27.95
N PHE A 361 -2.09 -44.07 27.02
CA PHE A 361 -1.45 -45.30 26.54
C PHE A 361 -0.64 -46.00 27.64
N ASN A 362 0.04 -45.24 28.49
CA ASN A 362 0.74 -45.80 29.67
C ASN A 362 -0.25 -46.45 30.65
N LYS A 363 -1.41 -45.84 30.90
CA LYS A 363 -2.43 -46.42 31.77
C LYS A 363 -3.00 -47.72 31.21
N ILE A 364 -3.33 -47.76 29.91
CA ILE A 364 -3.79 -48.99 29.24
C ILE A 364 -2.72 -50.08 29.32
N LYS A 365 -1.46 -49.70 29.05
CA LYS A 365 -0.31 -50.60 29.16
C LYS A 365 -0.18 -51.21 30.56
N GLU A 366 -0.31 -50.41 31.61
CA GLU A 366 -0.25 -50.90 33.00
C GLU A 366 -1.35 -51.93 33.29
N GLU A 367 -2.60 -51.65 32.91
CA GLU A 367 -3.70 -52.59 33.15
C GLU A 367 -3.55 -53.88 32.32
N VAL A 368 -3.13 -53.79 31.06
CA VAL A 368 -2.80 -54.97 30.23
C VAL A 368 -1.65 -55.76 30.83
N TYR A 369 -0.61 -55.09 31.33
CA TYR A 369 0.51 -55.73 31.99
C TYR A 369 0.08 -56.48 33.27
N LYS A 370 -0.85 -55.91 34.06
CA LYS A 370 -1.45 -56.58 35.22
C LYS A 370 -2.26 -57.81 34.81
N ILE A 371 -3.01 -57.79 33.71
CA ILE A 371 -3.71 -58.99 33.22
C ILE A 371 -2.70 -60.08 32.83
N LEU A 372 -1.64 -59.69 32.11
CA LEU A 372 -0.63 -60.63 31.63
C LEU A 372 0.18 -61.27 32.77
N ASN A 373 0.59 -60.49 33.77
CA ASN A 373 1.53 -60.94 34.80
C ASN A 373 0.87 -61.13 36.17
N GLY A 374 -0.11 -60.31 36.52
CA GLY A 374 -0.78 -60.25 37.81
C GLY A 374 0.17 -59.92 38.96
N ASP A 375 -0.39 -59.76 40.15
CA ASP A 375 0.40 -59.61 41.37
C ASP A 375 0.98 -60.97 41.77
N GLY A 376 2.32 -61.06 41.84
CA GLY A 376 3.00 -62.27 42.26
C GLY A 376 2.88 -63.44 41.27
N LYS A 377 2.89 -63.17 39.95
CA LYS A 377 2.77 -64.18 38.88
C LYS A 377 1.43 -64.92 38.88
N LYS A 378 0.33 -64.20 39.14
CA LYS A 378 -1.03 -64.73 39.14
C LYS A 378 -1.84 -64.38 37.88
N GLY A 379 -1.27 -63.61 36.95
CA GLY A 379 -1.88 -63.31 35.66
C GLY A 379 -1.78 -64.47 34.67
N LEU A 380 -2.06 -64.22 33.39
CA LEU A 380 -2.06 -65.25 32.35
C LEU A 380 -0.71 -65.99 32.23
N ASN A 381 0.42 -65.29 32.34
CA ASN A 381 1.76 -65.91 32.41
C ASN A 381 1.88 -66.89 33.59
N GLY A 382 1.25 -66.55 34.72
CA GLY A 382 1.16 -67.37 35.92
C GLY A 382 0.36 -68.64 35.69
N ILE A 383 -0.83 -68.51 35.10
CA ILE A 383 -1.72 -69.64 34.76
C ILE A 383 -1.01 -70.58 33.77
N ALA A 384 -0.45 -70.04 32.69
CA ALA A 384 0.31 -70.82 31.71
C ALA A 384 1.48 -71.56 32.38
N THR A 385 2.26 -70.86 33.20
CA THR A 385 3.36 -71.47 33.96
C THR A 385 2.87 -72.55 34.93
N GLY A 386 1.75 -72.33 35.61
CA GLY A 386 1.16 -73.29 36.54
C GLY A 386 0.72 -74.58 35.84
N LEU A 387 0.04 -74.47 34.70
CA LEU A 387 -0.41 -75.64 33.94
C LEU A 387 0.75 -76.39 33.28
N ILE A 388 1.68 -75.66 32.66
CA ILE A 388 2.79 -76.26 31.91
C ILE A 388 3.91 -76.75 32.84
N HIS A 389 4.42 -75.87 33.72
CA HIS A 389 5.64 -76.16 34.48
C HIS A 389 5.40 -76.72 35.89
N SER A 390 4.17 -76.68 36.39
CA SER A 390 3.81 -77.25 37.70
C SER A 390 2.94 -78.50 37.54
N TYR A 391 1.72 -78.35 37.00
CA TYR A 391 0.77 -79.45 36.86
C TYR A 391 1.32 -80.55 35.95
N ALA A 392 1.63 -80.24 34.68
CA ALA A 392 2.14 -81.25 33.75
C ALA A 392 3.52 -81.79 34.16
N LYS A 393 4.38 -80.96 34.75
CA LYS A 393 5.66 -81.42 35.33
C LYS A 393 5.46 -82.48 36.43
N GLY A 394 4.37 -82.43 37.19
CA GLY A 394 4.00 -83.50 38.13
C GLY A 394 3.88 -84.86 37.44
N PHE A 395 3.33 -84.88 36.22
CA PHE A 395 3.14 -86.08 35.40
C PHE A 395 4.41 -86.56 34.70
N VAL A 396 5.47 -85.75 34.65
CA VAL A 396 6.82 -86.25 34.28
C VAL A 396 7.29 -87.27 35.32
N ASN A 397 6.97 -87.09 36.61
CA ASN A 397 7.16 -88.14 37.60
C ASN A 397 5.97 -89.12 37.64
N PHE A 398 5.59 -89.66 36.49
CA PHE A 398 4.43 -90.54 36.34
C PHE A 398 4.48 -91.76 37.28
N ASN A 399 5.68 -92.30 37.52
CA ASN A 399 5.89 -93.38 38.48
C ASN A 399 5.43 -93.01 39.91
N GLY A 400 5.74 -91.79 40.35
CA GLY A 400 5.28 -91.27 41.63
C GLY A 400 3.75 -91.16 41.69
N ILE A 401 3.11 -90.72 40.60
CA ILE A 401 1.65 -90.60 40.50
C ILE A 401 0.97 -91.96 40.58
N VAL A 402 1.39 -92.92 39.73
CA VAL A 402 0.87 -94.31 39.75
C VAL A 402 1.12 -94.94 41.12
N GLY A 403 2.29 -94.68 41.71
CA GLY A 403 2.60 -95.09 43.07
C GLY A 403 1.67 -94.51 44.14
N GLY A 404 1.21 -93.27 43.96
CA GLY A 404 0.22 -92.62 44.82
C GLY A 404 -1.18 -93.21 44.63
N TRP A 405 -1.58 -93.52 43.39
CA TRP A 405 -2.84 -94.20 43.10
C TRP A 405 -2.89 -95.61 43.71
N MET A 406 -1.79 -96.37 43.65
CA MET A 406 -1.67 -97.66 44.35
C MET A 406 -1.86 -97.52 45.86
N GLU A 407 -1.31 -96.47 46.48
CA GLU A 407 -1.51 -96.17 47.89
C GLU A 407 -2.96 -95.76 48.22
N GLY A 408 -3.71 -95.20 47.27
CA GLY A 408 -5.14 -94.95 47.42
C GLY A 408 -5.94 -96.24 47.69
N THR A 409 -5.57 -97.32 46.99
CA THR A 409 -6.20 -98.64 47.13
C THR A 409 -5.66 -99.42 48.33
N LEU A 410 -4.33 -99.45 48.51
CA LEU A 410 -3.65 -100.26 49.54
C LEU A 410 -3.51 -99.55 50.90
N GLY A 411 -3.66 -98.22 50.95
CA GLY A 411 -3.40 -97.35 52.10
C GLY A 411 -2.00 -96.73 52.11
N ARG A 412 -1.83 -95.60 52.81
CA ARG A 412 -0.56 -94.85 52.92
C ARG A 412 0.15 -95.21 54.24
N ASP A 413 1.47 -95.02 54.26
CA ASP A 413 2.22 -95.04 55.51
C ASP A 413 2.01 -93.73 56.28
N ALA A 414 0.96 -93.64 57.08
CA ALA A 414 0.73 -92.52 57.98
C ALA A 414 1.27 -92.86 59.37
N LYS A 415 2.21 -92.07 59.88
CA LYS A 415 2.64 -92.16 61.30
C LYS A 415 1.46 -91.73 62.18
N HIS A 416 1.37 -92.28 63.40
CA HIS A 416 0.32 -91.91 64.36
C HIS A 416 0.24 -90.39 64.53
N GLY A 417 -0.92 -89.81 64.17
CA GLY A 417 -1.20 -88.37 64.31
C GLY A 417 -1.35 -87.59 63.00
N ASP A 418 -0.96 -88.16 61.85
CA ASP A 418 -1.23 -87.57 60.54
C ASP A 418 -2.58 -88.05 59.99
N ASP A 419 -3.31 -87.14 59.33
CA ASP A 419 -4.62 -87.31 58.67
C ASP A 419 -4.63 -88.37 57.53
N GLY A 420 -3.54 -89.11 57.36
CA GLY A 420 -3.35 -90.11 56.33
C GLY A 420 -4.13 -91.40 56.64
N LYS A 421 -4.80 -91.94 55.62
CA LYS A 421 -5.46 -93.25 55.70
C LYS A 421 -4.40 -94.31 55.98
N ALA A 422 -4.43 -94.89 57.19
CA ALA A 422 -3.62 -96.05 57.56
C ALA A 422 -3.74 -97.18 56.52
N PRO A 423 -2.75 -98.10 56.43
CA PRO A 423 -2.87 -99.30 55.62
C PRO A 423 -4.24 -99.94 55.84
N LYS A 424 -4.92 -100.33 54.75
CA LYS A 424 -6.31 -100.79 54.86
C LYS A 424 -6.41 -101.98 55.82
N THR A 425 -7.39 -101.96 56.71
CA THR A 425 -7.55 -102.95 57.81
C THR A 425 -7.61 -104.40 57.33
N TRP A 426 -8.11 -104.64 56.10
CA TRP A 426 -8.11 -105.97 55.47
C TRP A 426 -6.69 -106.55 55.26
N LEU A 427 -5.65 -105.73 55.08
CA LEU A 427 -4.25 -106.22 55.09
C LEU A 427 -3.82 -106.69 56.49
N GLY A 428 -4.35 -106.06 57.53
CA GLY A 428 -4.14 -106.46 58.92
C GLY A 428 -4.71 -107.85 59.20
N TYR A 429 -5.95 -108.10 58.77
CA TYR A 429 -6.57 -109.43 58.85
C TYR A 429 -5.73 -110.51 58.14
N TYR A 430 -5.14 -110.22 56.98
CA TYR A 430 -4.22 -111.15 56.30
C TYR A 430 -2.95 -111.45 57.13
N VAL A 431 -2.34 -110.43 57.74
CA VAL A 431 -1.14 -110.62 58.58
C VAL A 431 -1.47 -111.37 59.88
N GLU A 432 -2.70 -111.27 60.37
CA GLU A 432 -3.20 -112.01 61.53
C GLU A 432 -3.39 -113.51 61.24
N GLU A 433 -4.02 -113.86 60.10
CA GLU A 433 -4.18 -115.26 59.65
C GLU A 433 -2.83 -115.99 59.53
N ARG A 434 -1.76 -115.29 59.12
CA ARG A 434 -0.41 -115.85 58.94
C ARG A 434 0.20 -116.49 60.21
N LYS A 435 -0.21 -116.08 61.41
CA LYS A 435 0.42 -116.55 62.67
C LYS A 435 -0.54 -117.23 63.65
N ASN A 436 -1.79 -117.47 63.25
CA ASN A 436 -2.77 -118.26 64.02
C ASN A 436 -2.95 -117.78 65.49
N THR A 437 -2.97 -116.46 65.72
CA THR A 437 -2.88 -115.89 67.08
C THR A 437 -4.23 -115.53 67.76
N GLY A 438 -5.38 -115.82 67.14
CA GLY A 438 -6.70 -115.70 67.80
C GLY A 438 -7.07 -114.32 68.38
N ARG A 439 -6.46 -113.22 67.89
CA ARG A 439 -6.71 -111.84 68.37
C ARG A 439 -7.59 -111.07 67.38
N SER A 440 -8.40 -110.15 67.88
CA SER A 440 -9.29 -109.27 67.10
C SER A 440 -8.53 -108.15 66.38
N GLY A 441 -9.06 -107.72 65.22
CA GLY A 441 -8.37 -107.06 64.11
C GLY A 441 -7.82 -105.64 64.29
N ASP A 442 -8.18 -104.92 65.35
CA ASP A 442 -7.73 -103.51 65.52
C ASP A 442 -6.41 -103.37 66.31
N ASP A 443 -6.17 -104.21 67.32
CA ASP A 443 -4.95 -104.15 68.14
C ASP A 443 -3.75 -104.86 67.48
N ALA A 444 -4.01 -105.91 66.70
CA ALA A 444 -2.97 -106.65 65.99
C ALA A 444 -2.50 -105.93 64.72
N ALA A 445 -3.37 -105.19 64.02
CA ALA A 445 -2.97 -104.29 62.93
C ALA A 445 -1.98 -103.18 63.40
N ARG A 446 -2.14 -102.67 64.64
CA ARG A 446 -1.22 -101.68 65.24
C ARG A 446 0.13 -102.27 65.60
N GLN A 447 0.15 -103.47 66.19
CA GLN A 447 1.40 -104.14 66.59
C GLN A 447 2.18 -104.74 65.41
N ARG A 448 1.54 -104.93 64.25
CA ARG A 448 2.14 -105.56 63.05
C ARG A 448 2.23 -104.64 61.83
N ARG A 449 2.24 -103.33 62.08
CA ARG A 449 2.31 -102.29 61.06
C ARG A 449 3.46 -102.48 60.08
N ASP A 450 4.66 -102.83 60.55
CA ASP A 450 5.83 -103.03 59.69
C ASP A 450 5.67 -104.20 58.72
N GLU A 451 5.04 -105.30 59.16
CA GLU A 451 4.74 -106.46 58.31
C GLU A 451 3.68 -106.10 57.25
N ILE A 452 2.65 -105.34 57.64
CA ILE A 452 1.62 -104.83 56.72
C ILE A 452 2.24 -103.91 55.66
N LEU A 453 3.13 -103.00 56.08
CA LEU A 453 3.84 -102.10 55.18
C LEU A 453 4.80 -102.86 54.24
N ALA A 454 5.45 -103.93 54.71
CA ALA A 454 6.29 -104.78 53.87
C ALA A 454 5.48 -105.49 52.77
N VAL A 455 4.32 -106.07 53.11
CA VAL A 455 3.39 -106.69 52.14
C VAL A 455 2.92 -105.66 51.11
N ARG A 456 2.47 -104.49 51.59
CA ARG A 456 2.05 -103.36 50.74
C ARG A 456 3.14 -102.92 49.77
N ASN A 457 4.34 -102.69 50.28
CA ASN A 457 5.50 -102.25 49.49
C ASN A 457 5.94 -103.33 48.50
N GLY A 458 5.83 -104.61 48.87
CA GLY A 458 6.05 -105.74 47.97
C GLY A 458 5.10 -105.74 46.78
N ILE A 459 3.79 -105.57 47.03
CA ILE A 459 2.76 -105.45 45.99
C ILE A 459 3.03 -104.23 45.09
N LYS A 460 3.26 -103.06 45.71
CA LYS A 460 3.56 -101.81 44.99
C LYS A 460 4.78 -101.93 44.07
N LYS A 461 5.86 -102.55 44.58
CA LYS A 461 7.10 -102.77 43.82
C LYS A 461 6.89 -103.76 42.68
N ALA A 462 6.14 -104.83 42.90
CA ALA A 462 5.88 -105.84 41.88
C ALA A 462 4.98 -105.34 40.74
N ILE A 463 3.98 -104.51 41.05
CA ILE A 463 3.16 -103.82 40.04
C ILE A 463 4.03 -102.81 39.28
N GLY A 464 4.79 -101.98 40.01
CA GLY A 464 5.66 -100.97 39.40
C GLY A 464 6.70 -101.55 38.44
N SER A 465 7.34 -102.69 38.79
CA SER A 465 8.28 -103.37 37.90
C SER A 465 7.62 -104.04 36.71
N THR A 466 6.39 -104.55 36.87
CA THR A 466 5.65 -105.18 35.77
C THR A 466 5.24 -104.17 34.70
N PHE A 467 4.90 -102.94 35.11
CA PHE A 467 4.49 -101.86 34.20
C PHE A 467 5.56 -100.78 33.96
N GLU A 468 6.83 -101.06 34.27
CA GLU A 468 7.92 -100.09 34.18
C GLU A 468 8.05 -99.47 32.78
N ALA A 469 7.93 -100.29 31.72
CA ALA A 469 8.00 -99.81 30.34
C ALA A 469 6.84 -98.88 29.98
N ALA A 470 5.62 -99.21 30.42
CA ALA A 470 4.42 -98.38 30.20
C ALA A 470 4.52 -97.05 30.96
N ILE A 471 4.95 -97.10 32.24
CA ILE A 471 5.20 -95.92 33.08
C ILE A 471 6.29 -95.03 32.47
N GLY A 472 7.39 -95.63 32.01
CA GLY A 472 8.50 -94.89 31.39
C GLY A 472 8.12 -94.24 30.06
N LYS A 473 7.27 -94.88 29.26
CA LYS A 473 6.76 -94.28 28.02
C LYS A 473 5.73 -93.18 28.28
N ALA A 474 4.85 -93.36 29.26
CA ALA A 474 3.92 -92.31 29.71
C ALA A 474 4.68 -91.04 30.18
N CYS A 475 5.75 -91.20 30.95
CA CYS A 475 6.64 -90.09 31.35
C CYS A 475 7.19 -89.32 30.14
N ARG A 476 7.80 -90.03 29.18
CA ARG A 476 8.40 -89.40 27.98
C ARG A 476 7.38 -88.66 27.12
N THR A 477 6.13 -89.13 27.05
CA THR A 477 5.05 -88.43 26.33
C THR A 477 4.84 -87.01 26.87
N VAL A 478 4.95 -86.81 28.19
CA VAL A 478 4.77 -85.50 28.82
C VAL A 478 6.00 -84.60 28.63
N GLU A 479 7.20 -85.16 28.69
CA GLU A 479 8.47 -84.42 28.58
C GLU A 479 8.68 -83.73 27.21
N GLN A 480 8.07 -84.23 26.15
CA GLN A 480 8.25 -83.75 24.78
C GLN A 480 7.48 -82.45 24.45
N THR A 481 6.94 -81.76 25.45
CA THR A 481 6.05 -80.60 25.22
C THR A 481 6.74 -79.27 25.47
N ASN A 482 6.54 -78.33 24.54
CA ASN A 482 7.17 -77.01 24.57
C ASN A 482 6.16 -75.93 24.20
N GLY A 483 5.71 -75.16 25.20
CA GLY A 483 5.37 -73.75 25.04
C GLY A 483 3.89 -73.36 24.97
N ASN A 484 2.96 -74.30 24.81
CA ASN A 484 1.52 -74.01 24.72
C ASN A 484 0.72 -74.97 25.64
N ILE A 485 -0.31 -74.44 26.29
CA ILE A 485 -1.08 -75.09 27.35
C ILE A 485 -1.83 -76.29 26.80
N GLU A 486 -2.57 -76.13 25.70
CA GLU A 486 -3.39 -77.19 25.10
C GLU A 486 -2.54 -78.40 24.70
N THR A 487 -1.40 -78.15 24.05
CA THR A 487 -0.48 -79.22 23.63
C THR A 487 0.08 -79.96 24.85
N THR A 488 0.43 -79.22 25.89
CA THR A 488 0.99 -79.79 27.13
C THR A 488 -0.03 -80.65 27.87
N ILE A 489 -1.28 -80.17 28.00
CA ILE A 489 -2.35 -80.91 28.68
C ILE A 489 -2.81 -82.13 27.87
N LYS A 490 -2.85 -82.05 26.52
CA LYS A 490 -3.08 -83.21 25.65
C LYS A 490 -2.05 -84.32 25.89
N ALA A 491 -0.79 -83.97 26.07
CA ALA A 491 0.26 -84.96 26.36
C ALA A 491 0.06 -85.65 27.72
N VAL A 492 -0.37 -84.92 28.75
CA VAL A 492 -0.71 -85.51 30.06
C VAL A 492 -1.86 -86.51 29.91
N LYS A 493 -2.93 -86.14 29.19
CA LYS A 493 -4.04 -87.06 28.89
C LYS A 493 -3.54 -88.31 28.15
N GLN A 494 -2.74 -88.14 27.10
CA GLN A 494 -2.19 -89.25 26.32
C GLN A 494 -1.30 -90.18 27.15
N ALA A 495 -0.53 -89.65 28.11
CA ALA A 495 0.26 -90.45 29.03
C ALA A 495 -0.64 -91.34 29.90
N CYS A 496 -1.73 -90.80 30.45
CA CYS A 496 -2.74 -91.55 31.20
C CYS A 496 -3.43 -92.62 30.33
N GLU A 497 -3.91 -92.25 29.14
CA GLU A 497 -4.57 -93.19 28.22
C GLU A 497 -3.62 -94.30 27.75
N HIS A 498 -2.34 -94.00 27.55
CA HIS A 498 -1.34 -95.00 27.19
C HIS A 498 -1.17 -96.01 28.34
N PHE A 499 -0.97 -95.54 29.57
CA PHE A 499 -0.82 -96.43 30.72
C PHE A 499 -2.06 -97.33 30.91
N VAL A 500 -3.26 -96.77 30.84
CA VAL A 500 -4.52 -97.54 30.91
C VAL A 500 -4.57 -98.61 29.83
N ARG A 501 -4.25 -98.24 28.58
CA ARG A 501 -4.30 -99.18 27.45
C ARG A 501 -3.37 -100.37 27.65
N GLU A 502 -2.15 -100.14 28.11
CA GLU A 502 -1.19 -101.22 28.39
C GLU A 502 -1.68 -102.09 29.56
N LEU A 503 -2.17 -101.47 30.65
CA LEU A 503 -2.73 -102.19 31.79
C LEU A 503 -3.96 -103.04 31.40
N ASP A 504 -4.89 -102.48 30.64
CA ASP A 504 -6.09 -103.17 30.18
C ASP A 504 -5.77 -104.31 29.21
N ASN A 505 -4.74 -104.15 28.37
CA ASN A 505 -4.28 -105.22 27.49
C ASN A 505 -3.73 -106.42 28.28
N GLU A 506 -2.95 -106.16 29.34
CA GLU A 506 -2.51 -107.21 30.25
C GLU A 506 -3.70 -107.84 31.00
N LEU A 507 -4.67 -107.03 31.47
CA LEU A 507 -5.87 -107.52 32.16
C LEU A 507 -6.76 -108.42 31.28
N LYS A 508 -6.82 -108.16 29.95
CA LYS A 508 -7.55 -109.00 28.99
C LYS A 508 -7.00 -110.43 28.89
N THR A 509 -5.73 -110.65 29.24
CA THR A 509 -5.13 -112.00 29.28
C THR A 509 -5.61 -112.85 30.46
N GLY A 510 -6.37 -112.22 31.38
CA GLY A 510 -6.94 -112.82 32.58
C GLY A 510 -6.42 -112.12 33.84
N ILE A 511 -7.29 -111.38 34.52
CA ILE A 511 -6.94 -110.63 35.74
C ILE A 511 -6.34 -111.53 36.83
N ASP A 512 -6.90 -112.72 37.00
CA ASP A 512 -6.46 -113.74 37.94
C ASP A 512 -5.01 -114.18 37.65
N ASN A 513 -4.69 -114.32 36.36
CA ASN A 513 -3.38 -114.77 35.87
C ASN A 513 -2.31 -113.67 36.02
N LEU A 514 -2.66 -112.42 35.68
CA LEU A 514 -1.80 -111.26 35.87
C LEU A 514 -1.55 -110.98 37.36
N ALA A 515 -2.58 -111.07 38.18
CA ALA A 515 -2.48 -110.92 39.62
C ALA A 515 -1.57 -112.00 40.24
N ASP A 516 -1.67 -113.25 39.79
CA ASP A 516 -0.76 -114.33 40.20
C ASP A 516 0.69 -114.07 39.82
N GLN A 517 0.95 -113.60 38.59
CA GLN A 517 2.30 -113.28 38.14
C GLN A 517 2.91 -112.13 38.97
N ILE A 518 2.13 -111.08 39.22
CA ILE A 518 2.56 -109.93 40.03
C ILE A 518 2.74 -110.35 41.50
N PHE A 519 1.83 -111.16 42.04
CA PHE A 519 1.95 -111.67 43.40
C PHE A 519 3.22 -112.51 43.59
N LYS A 520 3.53 -113.42 42.67
CA LYS A 520 4.77 -114.24 42.71
C LYS A 520 6.05 -113.41 42.66
N LYS A 521 6.03 -112.23 42.01
CA LYS A 521 7.15 -111.26 41.99
C LYS A 521 7.30 -110.47 43.30
N SER A 522 6.29 -110.48 44.18
CA SER A 522 6.39 -109.88 45.52
C SER A 522 7.22 -110.78 46.45
N PRO A 523 8.02 -110.21 47.38
CA PRO A 523 8.76 -110.98 48.38
C PRO A 523 7.88 -111.99 49.14
N GLU A 524 6.61 -111.64 49.36
CA GLU A 524 5.62 -112.44 50.10
C GLU A 524 4.95 -113.56 49.28
N GLY A 525 4.92 -113.43 47.95
CA GLY A 525 4.32 -114.43 47.05
C GLY A 525 5.28 -115.54 46.65
N SER A 526 6.59 -115.26 46.60
CA SER A 526 7.62 -116.26 46.29
C SER A 526 7.70 -117.41 47.31
N ALA A 527 7.34 -117.16 48.58
CA ALA A 527 7.42 -118.16 49.66
C ALA A 527 6.09 -118.91 49.94
N ALA A 528 4.97 -118.54 49.29
CA ALA A 528 3.63 -118.99 49.71
C ALA A 528 2.65 -119.17 48.54
N ALA A 529 3.13 -119.60 47.37
CA ALA A 529 2.42 -119.59 46.08
C ALA A 529 1.21 -120.55 45.95
N GLY A 530 0.53 -120.92 47.05
CA GLY A 530 -0.68 -121.75 47.04
C GLY A 530 -1.64 -121.56 48.22
N THR A 531 -1.38 -120.65 49.16
CA THR A 531 -2.13 -120.59 50.45
C THR A 531 -2.73 -119.23 50.81
N LYS A 532 -2.68 -118.22 49.92
CA LYS A 532 -2.97 -116.82 50.29
C LYS A 532 -3.89 -116.08 49.29
N PRO A 533 -5.16 -116.51 49.13
CA PRO A 533 -6.09 -115.94 48.13
C PRO A 533 -6.39 -114.46 48.35
N TYR A 534 -6.43 -113.96 49.59
CA TYR A 534 -6.79 -112.57 49.88
C TYR A 534 -5.75 -111.54 49.39
N LEU A 535 -4.46 -111.90 49.30
CA LEU A 535 -3.44 -111.01 48.70
C LEU A 535 -3.49 -110.99 47.18
N LYS A 536 -3.96 -112.05 46.56
CA LYS A 536 -4.26 -112.03 45.13
C LYS A 536 -5.40 -111.06 44.85
N VAL A 537 -6.49 -111.16 45.63
CA VAL A 537 -7.62 -110.21 45.57
C VAL A 537 -7.17 -108.76 45.79
N ALA A 538 -6.17 -108.52 46.64
CA ALA A 538 -5.57 -107.20 46.80
C ALA A 538 -4.88 -106.66 45.54
N VAL A 539 -4.11 -107.51 44.87
CA VAL A 539 -3.43 -107.18 43.62
C VAL A 539 -4.49 -106.91 42.55
N GLU A 540 -5.50 -107.76 42.42
CA GLU A 540 -6.63 -107.57 41.49
C GLU A 540 -7.36 -106.26 41.73
N ALA A 541 -7.73 -105.96 42.97
CA ALA A 541 -8.37 -104.72 43.35
C ALA A 541 -7.48 -103.49 43.06
N THR A 542 -6.16 -103.62 43.25
CA THR A 542 -5.21 -102.55 42.92
C THR A 542 -5.09 -102.33 41.43
N LEU A 543 -5.03 -103.40 40.62
CA LEU A 543 -4.98 -103.31 39.15
C LEU A 543 -6.25 -102.68 38.58
N LEU A 544 -7.43 -103.13 39.04
CA LEU A 544 -8.72 -102.52 38.66
C LEU A 544 -8.81 -101.07 39.12
N GLY A 545 -8.39 -100.79 40.36
CA GLY A 545 -8.36 -99.43 40.90
C GLY A 545 -7.43 -98.51 40.11
N LEU A 546 -6.29 -99.01 39.65
CA LEU A 546 -5.36 -98.25 38.81
C LEU A 546 -5.93 -97.96 37.42
N SER A 547 -6.52 -98.95 36.76
CA SER A 547 -7.15 -98.77 35.44
C SER A 547 -8.30 -97.76 35.54
N ALA A 548 -9.18 -97.91 36.52
CA ALA A 548 -10.30 -96.99 36.77
C ALA A 548 -9.83 -95.57 37.10
N THR A 549 -8.88 -95.42 38.04
CA THR A 549 -8.39 -94.10 38.47
C THR A 549 -7.67 -93.36 37.34
N THR A 550 -6.80 -94.06 36.59
CA THR A 550 -6.05 -93.41 35.50
C THR A 550 -6.98 -93.03 34.35
N SER A 551 -7.96 -93.87 34.03
CA SER A 551 -9.01 -93.56 33.04
C SER A 551 -9.85 -92.37 33.46
N GLN A 552 -10.24 -92.32 34.74
CA GLN A 552 -10.98 -91.19 35.30
C GLN A 552 -10.18 -89.89 35.15
N VAL A 553 -8.89 -89.88 35.50
CA VAL A 553 -8.04 -88.69 35.35
C VAL A 553 -7.95 -88.24 33.88
N ALA A 554 -7.77 -89.17 32.94
CA ALA A 554 -7.75 -88.84 31.51
C ALA A 554 -9.08 -88.21 31.04
N ASN A 555 -10.21 -88.78 31.46
CA ASN A 555 -11.55 -88.28 31.14
C ASN A 555 -11.86 -86.94 31.81
N GLU A 556 -11.38 -86.71 33.04
CA GLU A 556 -11.51 -85.44 33.73
C GLU A 556 -10.69 -84.35 33.04
N ILE A 557 -9.45 -84.63 32.63
CA ILE A 557 -8.63 -83.70 31.84
C ILE A 557 -9.32 -83.36 30.53
N GLU A 558 -9.83 -84.37 29.81
CA GLU A 558 -10.59 -84.16 28.59
C GLU A 558 -11.78 -83.25 28.86
N SER A 559 -12.65 -83.67 29.78
CA SER A 559 -13.90 -82.97 30.02
C SER A 559 -13.67 -81.56 30.54
N ILE A 560 -12.66 -81.28 31.37
CA ILE A 560 -12.48 -79.95 31.99
C ILE A 560 -11.66 -79.03 31.09
N LEU A 561 -10.52 -79.50 30.58
CA LEU A 561 -9.52 -78.63 29.95
C LEU A 561 -9.48 -78.72 28.42
N LEU A 562 -9.80 -79.88 27.83
CA LEU A 562 -9.63 -80.13 26.39
C LEU A 562 -10.95 -80.22 25.61
N GLY A 563 -12.08 -80.37 26.30
CA GLY A 563 -13.39 -80.46 25.68
C GLY A 563 -13.76 -79.18 24.95
N ASP A 564 -14.09 -79.30 23.68
CA ASP A 564 -14.39 -78.21 22.74
C ASP A 564 -15.71 -77.47 23.00
N TYR A 565 -16.36 -77.72 24.13
CA TYR A 565 -17.68 -77.20 24.50
C TYR A 565 -17.66 -76.37 25.79
N ARG A 566 -16.47 -76.03 26.31
CA ARG A 566 -16.32 -75.39 27.63
C ARG A 566 -16.33 -73.87 27.60
N VAL A 567 -15.86 -73.28 26.52
CA VAL A 567 -15.81 -71.83 26.34
C VAL A 567 -16.56 -71.45 25.06
N GLY A 568 -17.30 -70.34 25.09
CA GLY A 568 -18.09 -69.83 23.97
C GLY A 568 -19.60 -70.09 24.11
N ASN A 569 -20.38 -69.56 23.16
CA ASN A 569 -21.83 -69.82 23.09
C ASN A 569 -22.05 -71.22 22.48
N TYR A 570 -22.25 -72.22 23.35
CA TYR A 570 -22.53 -73.64 23.07
C TYR A 570 -22.98 -73.91 21.62
N GLY A 571 -22.12 -74.55 20.82
CA GLY A 571 -22.37 -74.88 19.41
C GLY A 571 -21.07 -74.89 18.58
N ASN A 572 -21.16 -74.54 17.29
CA ASN A 572 -20.00 -74.57 16.35
C ASN A 572 -18.88 -73.55 16.65
N ASN A 573 -19.07 -72.66 17.64
CA ASN A 573 -18.11 -71.63 18.05
C ASN A 573 -17.56 -71.88 19.47
N SER A 574 -17.74 -73.10 19.99
CA SER A 574 -17.17 -73.47 21.28
C SER A 574 -15.72 -73.94 21.12
N THR A 575 -14.93 -73.78 22.17
CA THR A 575 -13.56 -74.26 22.24
C THR A 575 -13.22 -74.77 23.64
N SER A 576 -12.03 -75.35 23.79
CA SER A 576 -11.52 -75.84 25.06
C SER A 576 -10.95 -74.71 25.91
N ILE A 577 -10.96 -74.89 27.24
CA ILE A 577 -10.34 -73.94 28.17
C ILE A 577 -8.86 -73.78 27.86
N ALA A 578 -8.17 -74.87 27.55
CA ALA A 578 -6.73 -74.82 27.25
C ALA A 578 -6.45 -74.02 25.96
N ALA A 579 -7.20 -74.27 24.89
CA ALA A 579 -7.05 -73.54 23.63
C ALA A 579 -7.38 -72.04 23.78
N GLU A 580 -8.44 -71.70 24.51
CA GLU A 580 -8.79 -70.30 24.76
C GLU A 580 -7.71 -69.59 25.61
N LEU A 581 -7.19 -70.26 26.64
CA LEU A 581 -6.12 -69.69 27.47
C LEU A 581 -4.86 -69.39 26.65
N ASP A 582 -4.49 -70.26 25.71
CA ASP A 582 -3.38 -70.01 24.79
C ASP A 582 -3.65 -68.81 23.88
N ALA A 583 -4.87 -68.70 23.33
CA ALA A 583 -5.26 -67.59 22.48
C ALA A 583 -5.23 -66.24 23.22
N VAL A 584 -5.89 -66.16 24.39
CA VAL A 584 -5.97 -64.95 25.20
C VAL A 584 -4.59 -64.54 25.73
N HIS A 585 -3.75 -65.51 26.13
CA HIS A 585 -2.36 -65.27 26.50
C HIS A 585 -1.57 -64.66 25.33
N GLY A 586 -1.69 -65.24 24.14
CA GLY A 586 -1.06 -64.72 22.91
C GLY A 586 -1.51 -63.30 22.56
N TYR A 587 -2.83 -63.03 22.56
CA TYR A 587 -3.37 -61.71 22.26
C TYR A 587 -2.94 -60.65 23.27
N THR A 588 -2.98 -60.98 24.56
CA THR A 588 -2.61 -60.04 25.62
C THR A 588 -1.11 -59.73 25.57
N LYS A 589 -0.27 -60.74 25.32
CA LYS A 589 1.18 -60.55 25.13
C LYS A 589 1.46 -59.67 23.92
N ALA A 590 0.83 -59.94 22.78
CA ALA A 590 0.99 -59.13 21.57
C ALA A 590 0.53 -57.68 21.77
N LEU A 591 -0.59 -57.47 22.46
CA LEU A 591 -1.08 -56.14 22.81
C LEU A 591 -0.10 -55.40 23.74
N ASN A 592 0.41 -56.06 24.78
CA ASN A 592 1.42 -55.52 25.67
C ASN A 592 2.69 -55.10 24.91
N ASP A 593 3.16 -55.91 23.96
CA ASP A 593 4.34 -55.59 23.15
C ASP A 593 4.10 -54.40 22.22
N LYS A 594 2.91 -54.28 21.61
CA LYS A 594 2.52 -53.11 20.81
C LYS A 594 2.43 -51.85 21.67
N LEU A 595 1.84 -51.94 22.86
CA LEU A 595 1.75 -50.83 23.81
C LEU A 595 3.14 -50.40 24.32
N ASN A 596 4.05 -51.34 24.55
CA ASN A 596 5.45 -51.04 24.88
C ASN A 596 6.14 -50.21 23.79
N LYS A 597 5.92 -50.56 22.51
CA LYS A 597 6.46 -49.78 21.38
C LYS A 597 5.81 -48.40 21.27
N ALA A 598 4.49 -48.31 21.44
CA ALA A 598 3.74 -47.05 21.37
C ALA A 598 4.09 -46.07 22.50
N THR A 599 4.65 -46.58 23.62
CA THR A 599 5.06 -45.81 24.80
C THR A 599 6.58 -45.73 24.98
N GLN A 600 7.35 -46.07 23.95
CA GLN A 600 8.82 -46.09 24.03
C GLN A 600 9.39 -44.67 24.10
N TYR A 601 10.33 -44.46 25.01
CA TYR A 601 11.10 -43.22 25.09
C TYR A 601 12.36 -43.29 24.22
N GLY A 602 12.69 -42.18 23.55
CA GLY A 602 13.96 -42.01 22.84
C GLY A 602 15.16 -41.89 23.79
N SER A 603 16.36 -42.17 23.28
CA SER A 603 17.63 -41.96 23.98
C SER A 603 17.73 -40.52 24.52
N LYS A 604 18.24 -40.31 25.73
CA LYS A 604 18.39 -38.96 26.32
C LYS A 604 19.30 -38.05 25.46
N PRO A 605 18.94 -36.75 25.26
CA PRO A 605 17.73 -36.07 25.74
C PRO A 605 16.47 -36.54 24.97
N PRO A 606 15.29 -36.61 25.64
CA PRO A 606 14.13 -37.30 25.10
C PRO A 606 13.63 -36.59 23.85
N THR A 607 14.03 -37.10 22.69
CA THR A 607 13.38 -36.78 21.42
C THR A 607 12.22 -37.75 21.25
N PRO A 608 10.99 -37.26 20.97
CA PRO A 608 9.85 -38.12 20.74
C PRO A 608 10.15 -39.07 19.57
N VAL A 609 10.06 -40.38 19.81
CA VAL A 609 10.32 -41.38 18.77
C VAL A 609 9.14 -41.38 17.78
N PRO A 610 9.37 -41.30 16.46
CA PRO A 610 8.27 -41.36 15.49
C PRO A 610 7.38 -42.60 15.69
N GLY A 611 6.06 -42.42 15.60
CA GLY A 611 5.07 -43.49 15.81
C GLY A 611 4.71 -43.77 17.28
N THR A 612 5.20 -42.95 18.22
CA THR A 612 4.83 -43.05 19.65
C THR A 612 3.74 -42.06 20.04
N ALA A 613 3.05 -42.33 21.14
CA ALA A 613 2.06 -41.41 21.71
C ALA A 613 2.68 -40.06 22.10
N GLN A 614 3.92 -40.06 22.61
CA GLN A 614 4.67 -38.84 22.91
C GLN A 614 4.93 -37.98 21.67
N ALA A 615 5.16 -38.60 20.50
CA ALA A 615 5.33 -37.87 19.25
C ALA A 615 4.04 -37.17 18.82
N VAL A 616 2.88 -37.79 19.06
CA VAL A 616 1.57 -37.16 18.83
C VAL A 616 1.38 -35.96 19.74
N ASP A 617 1.60 -36.12 21.04
CA ASP A 617 1.50 -35.01 22.01
C ASP A 617 2.42 -33.83 21.62
N SER A 618 3.64 -34.13 21.19
CA SER A 618 4.60 -33.11 20.75
C SER A 618 4.16 -32.37 19.49
N LYS A 619 3.51 -33.06 18.54
CA LYS A 619 2.97 -32.43 17.32
C LYS A 619 1.73 -31.59 17.64
N LEU A 620 0.85 -32.04 18.52
CA LEU A 620 -0.29 -31.26 18.99
C LEU A 620 0.17 -29.99 19.70
N GLU A 621 1.21 -30.08 20.54
CA GLU A 621 1.83 -28.92 21.17
C GLU A 621 2.44 -27.94 20.15
N ALA A 622 3.14 -28.45 19.14
CA ALA A 622 3.67 -27.62 18.06
C ALA A 622 2.57 -26.90 17.26
N VAL A 623 1.45 -27.58 16.97
CA VAL A 623 0.28 -26.96 16.31
C VAL A 623 -0.33 -25.89 17.22
N ARG A 624 -0.49 -26.17 18.52
CA ARG A 624 -1.00 -25.19 19.49
C ARG A 624 -0.11 -23.95 19.53
N ASN A 625 1.21 -24.12 19.57
CA ASN A 625 2.17 -23.03 19.55
C ASN A 625 2.10 -22.25 18.23
N MET A 626 1.99 -22.93 17.08
CA MET A 626 1.84 -22.28 15.79
C MET A 626 0.58 -21.40 15.74
N VAL A 627 -0.56 -21.91 16.22
CA VAL A 627 -1.84 -21.17 16.26
C VAL A 627 -1.77 -19.98 17.22
N ASN A 628 -1.20 -20.16 18.41
CA ASN A 628 -1.21 -19.14 19.46
C ASN A 628 -0.15 -18.06 19.28
N SER A 629 1.01 -18.39 18.72
CA SER A 629 2.13 -17.44 18.59
C SER A 629 2.49 -17.15 17.14
N THR A 630 2.79 -18.19 16.35
CA THR A 630 3.45 -17.99 15.05
C THR A 630 2.53 -17.32 14.04
N ILE A 631 1.29 -17.78 13.91
CA ILE A 631 0.32 -17.19 12.97
C ILE A 631 -0.06 -15.78 13.42
N THR A 632 -0.24 -15.54 14.73
CA THR A 632 -0.52 -14.22 15.27
C THR A 632 0.63 -13.24 15.03
N ASP A 633 1.87 -13.68 15.24
CA ASP A 633 3.07 -12.88 14.99
C ASP A 633 3.26 -12.59 13.50
N ASP A 634 3.11 -13.58 12.63
CA ASP A 634 3.23 -13.41 11.19
C ASP A 634 2.15 -12.48 10.65
N PHE A 635 0.90 -12.60 11.12
CA PHE A 635 -0.16 -11.67 10.78
C PHE A 635 0.18 -10.24 11.19
N LYS A 636 0.67 -10.03 12.42
CA LYS A 636 1.03 -8.69 12.92
C LYS A 636 2.26 -8.10 12.21
N LYS A 637 3.32 -8.89 12.04
CA LYS A 637 4.63 -8.42 11.57
C LYS A 637 4.76 -8.36 10.06
N LYS A 638 4.03 -9.21 9.32
CA LYS A 638 4.09 -9.24 7.85
C LYS A 638 2.85 -8.56 7.28
N VAL A 639 1.68 -9.12 7.53
CA VAL A 639 0.44 -8.67 6.87
C VAL A 639 0.01 -7.27 7.35
N LYS A 640 -0.13 -7.07 8.67
CA LYS A 640 -0.60 -5.79 9.22
C LYS A 640 0.45 -4.70 9.03
N HIS A 641 1.73 -5.01 9.26
CA HIS A 641 2.81 -4.02 9.15
C HIS A 641 2.96 -3.48 7.72
N ASP A 642 3.09 -4.36 6.73
CA ASP A 642 3.32 -3.95 5.34
C ASP A 642 2.13 -3.15 4.81
N LEU A 643 0.90 -3.64 5.09
CA LEU A 643 -0.32 -2.96 4.67
C LEU A 643 -0.49 -1.61 5.37
N ALA A 644 -0.29 -1.54 6.70
CA ALA A 644 -0.37 -0.27 7.43
C ALA A 644 0.70 0.73 6.98
N THR A 645 1.90 0.25 6.60
CA THR A 645 2.98 1.08 6.08
C THR A 645 2.59 1.73 4.75
N GLU A 646 2.06 0.96 3.80
CA GLU A 646 1.62 1.51 2.51
C GLU A 646 0.38 2.43 2.68
N VAL A 647 -0.58 2.06 3.52
CA VAL A 647 -1.73 2.91 3.83
C VAL A 647 -1.31 4.21 4.52
N GLY A 648 -0.27 4.16 5.35
CA GLY A 648 0.33 5.34 6.01
C GLY A 648 0.93 6.36 5.03
N ARG A 649 1.27 5.96 3.80
CA ARG A 649 1.83 6.84 2.76
C ARG A 649 0.77 7.58 1.95
N LEU A 650 -0.48 7.11 1.95
CA LEU A 650 -1.57 7.71 1.17
C LEU A 650 -1.81 9.20 1.49
N PRO A 651 -1.82 9.67 2.76
CA PRO A 651 -2.02 11.10 3.04
C PRO A 651 -0.96 11.99 2.41
N ILE A 652 0.31 11.56 2.42
CA ILE A 652 1.43 12.31 1.84
C ILE A 652 1.30 12.36 0.31
N ALA A 653 0.98 11.23 -0.32
CA ALA A 653 0.78 11.17 -1.77
C ALA A 653 -0.38 12.08 -2.23
N ILE A 654 -1.47 12.12 -1.48
CA ILE A 654 -2.63 12.99 -1.75
C ILE A 654 -2.26 14.45 -1.59
N GLN A 655 -1.55 14.80 -0.51
CA GLN A 655 -1.07 16.16 -0.31
C GLN A 655 -0.15 16.62 -1.45
N GLN A 656 0.80 15.78 -1.86
CA GLN A 656 1.70 16.10 -2.98
C GLN A 656 0.95 16.27 -4.31
N PHE A 657 -0.08 15.47 -4.55
CA PHE A 657 -0.93 15.61 -5.73
C PHE A 657 -1.71 16.92 -5.71
N ASP A 658 -2.36 17.24 -4.59
CA ASP A 658 -3.10 18.49 -4.37
C ASP A 658 -2.19 19.70 -4.58
N GLU A 659 -1.01 19.76 -3.93
CA GLU A 659 -0.04 20.84 -4.11
C GLU A 659 0.38 21.05 -5.57
N LYS A 660 0.64 19.95 -6.30
CA LYS A 660 0.97 20.02 -7.74
C LYS A 660 -0.21 20.52 -8.57
N ALA A 661 -1.41 20.04 -8.30
CA ALA A 661 -2.62 20.46 -9.01
C ALA A 661 -2.91 21.96 -8.80
N GLN A 662 -2.85 22.43 -7.55
CA GLN A 662 -3.01 23.85 -7.22
C GLN A 662 -1.97 24.72 -7.93
N THR A 663 -0.72 24.26 -7.99
CA THR A 663 0.38 24.95 -8.68
C THR A 663 0.10 25.09 -10.18
N GLN A 664 -0.33 24.01 -10.84
CA GLN A 664 -0.66 24.02 -12.26
C GLN A 664 -1.85 24.94 -12.57
N ILE A 665 -2.90 24.90 -11.75
CA ILE A 665 -4.08 25.78 -11.90
C ILE A 665 -3.68 27.25 -11.77
N ARG A 666 -2.84 27.58 -10.78
CA ARG A 666 -2.33 28.96 -10.60
C ARG A 666 -1.48 29.42 -11.79
N ALA A 667 -0.62 28.54 -12.33
CA ALA A 667 0.19 28.86 -13.50
C ALA A 667 -0.66 29.08 -14.76
N ALA A 668 -1.67 28.23 -14.98
CA ALA A 668 -2.62 28.38 -16.08
C ALA A 668 -3.44 29.67 -15.96
N ALA A 669 -3.93 30.01 -14.77
CA ALA A 669 -4.66 31.25 -14.52
C ALA A 669 -3.79 32.49 -14.73
N LYS A 670 -2.55 32.51 -14.22
CA LYS A 670 -1.58 33.59 -14.51
C LYS A 670 -1.34 33.76 -16.01
N THR A 671 -1.23 32.64 -16.73
CA THR A 671 -1.03 32.64 -18.18
C THR A 671 -2.26 33.16 -18.92
N ALA A 672 -3.47 32.75 -18.53
CA ALA A 672 -4.72 33.21 -19.13
C ALA A 672 -4.95 34.70 -18.88
N ILE A 673 -4.76 35.18 -17.64
CA ILE A 673 -4.88 36.60 -17.28
C ILE A 673 -3.88 37.45 -18.05
N GLY A 674 -2.61 37.02 -18.12
CA GLY A 674 -1.58 37.70 -18.92
C GLY A 674 -1.92 37.77 -20.41
N LYS A 675 -2.65 36.79 -20.94
CA LYS A 675 -3.08 36.76 -22.35
C LYS A 675 -4.35 37.56 -22.62
N THR A 676 -5.32 37.53 -21.71
CA THR A 676 -6.58 38.28 -21.85
C THR A 676 -6.36 39.79 -21.70
N ALA A 677 -5.41 40.21 -20.86
CA ALA A 677 -4.95 41.60 -20.82
C ALA A 677 -4.33 42.08 -22.16
N GLY A 678 -4.02 41.16 -23.09
CA GLY A 678 -3.47 41.46 -24.41
C GLY A 678 -4.48 41.45 -25.57
N GLN A 679 -5.78 41.24 -25.37
CA GLN A 679 -6.73 41.23 -26.49
C GLN A 679 -7.28 42.63 -26.82
N PHE A 680 -6.54 43.37 -27.63
CA PHE A 680 -7.01 44.57 -28.35
C PHE A 680 -7.85 44.17 -29.57
N GLN A 681 -8.82 45.00 -29.96
CA GLN A 681 -9.59 44.79 -31.19
C GLN A 681 -8.72 45.08 -32.42
N MET A 682 -8.58 44.12 -33.33
CA MET A 682 -7.90 44.31 -34.61
C MET A 682 -8.91 44.77 -35.67
N LYS A 683 -8.46 45.45 -36.73
CA LYS A 683 -9.29 45.73 -37.90
C LYS A 683 -9.78 44.41 -38.54
N SER A 684 -10.86 44.47 -39.30
CA SER A 684 -11.56 43.29 -39.86
C SER A 684 -10.72 42.41 -40.80
N ASP A 685 -9.59 42.90 -41.31
CA ASP A 685 -8.62 42.17 -42.14
C ASP A 685 -7.43 41.59 -41.35
N GLY A 686 -7.37 41.83 -40.04
CA GLY A 686 -6.32 41.33 -39.14
C GLY A 686 -4.93 41.94 -39.35
N SER A 687 -4.81 42.99 -40.19
CA SER A 687 -3.52 43.56 -40.57
C SER A 687 -2.98 44.60 -39.58
N GLU A 688 -3.86 45.26 -38.83
CA GLU A 688 -3.50 46.34 -37.89
C GLU A 688 -4.43 46.39 -36.67
N ILE A 689 -3.92 46.97 -35.57
CA ILE A 689 -4.73 47.30 -34.38
C ILE A 689 -5.77 48.35 -34.80
N ASP A 690 -7.02 48.12 -34.40
CA ASP A 690 -8.09 49.07 -34.65
C ASP A 690 -7.97 50.24 -33.66
N VAL A 691 -7.22 51.28 -34.06
CA VAL A 691 -7.01 52.49 -33.25
C VAL A 691 -8.33 53.19 -32.95
N GLU A 692 -9.32 53.09 -33.85
CA GLU A 692 -10.66 53.63 -33.65
C GLU A 692 -11.40 52.89 -32.52
N ALA A 693 -11.30 51.56 -32.49
CA ALA A 693 -11.96 50.75 -31.47
C ALA A 693 -11.24 50.76 -30.11
N ASN A 694 -9.91 50.82 -30.09
CA ASN A 694 -9.12 50.71 -28.85
C ASN A 694 -8.72 52.06 -28.23
N MET A 695 -8.66 53.14 -29.03
CA MET A 695 -8.30 54.49 -28.58
C MET A 695 -9.25 55.54 -29.21
N PRO A 696 -10.56 55.44 -28.91
CA PRO A 696 -11.58 56.21 -29.61
C PRO A 696 -11.42 57.72 -29.43
N THR A 697 -10.89 58.18 -28.28
CA THR A 697 -10.75 59.62 -28.00
C THR A 697 -9.53 60.21 -28.70
N PHE A 698 -8.41 59.48 -28.71
CA PHE A 698 -7.23 59.84 -29.50
C PHE A 698 -7.52 59.81 -31.01
N HIS A 699 -8.13 58.73 -31.51
CA HIS A 699 -8.40 58.57 -32.94
C HIS A 699 -9.26 59.71 -33.49
N GLY A 700 -10.36 60.06 -32.81
CA GLY A 700 -11.24 61.15 -33.24
C GLY A 700 -10.56 62.52 -33.25
N THR A 701 -9.68 62.79 -32.28
CA THR A 701 -8.94 64.06 -32.21
C THR A 701 -7.84 64.11 -33.28
N TYR A 702 -7.08 63.03 -33.45
CA TYR A 702 -6.01 62.92 -34.46
C TYR A 702 -6.53 63.04 -35.89
N ASP A 703 -7.61 62.33 -36.23
CA ASP A 703 -8.21 62.37 -37.59
C ASP A 703 -8.73 63.78 -37.93
N THR A 704 -9.28 64.48 -36.94
CA THR A 704 -9.69 65.88 -37.07
C THR A 704 -8.50 66.80 -37.33
N ILE A 705 -7.39 66.64 -36.60
CA ILE A 705 -6.16 67.41 -36.81
C ILE A 705 -5.59 67.15 -38.20
N GLN A 706 -5.42 65.87 -38.58
CA GLN A 706 -4.85 65.47 -39.86
C GLN A 706 -5.61 66.09 -41.04
N LYS A 707 -6.95 66.07 -41.00
CA LYS A 707 -7.78 66.56 -42.10
C LYS A 707 -7.88 68.08 -42.16
N GLN A 708 -7.86 68.77 -41.02
CA GLN A 708 -8.24 70.19 -40.95
C GLN A 708 -7.09 71.15 -40.71
N LEU A 709 -5.96 70.71 -40.15
CA LEU A 709 -4.88 71.61 -39.71
C LEU A 709 -4.31 72.44 -40.86
N GLN A 710 -3.92 71.79 -41.95
CA GLN A 710 -3.30 72.48 -43.08
C GLN A 710 -4.25 73.49 -43.73
N GLY A 711 -5.51 73.09 -43.96
CA GLY A 711 -6.52 73.98 -44.56
C GLY A 711 -6.84 75.20 -43.68
N LYS A 712 -6.94 75.02 -42.37
CA LYS A 712 -7.22 76.12 -41.43
C LYS A 712 -6.04 77.08 -41.29
N LEU A 713 -4.81 76.56 -41.23
CA LEU A 713 -3.62 77.42 -41.17
C LEU A 713 -3.46 78.26 -42.45
N TYR A 714 -3.68 77.68 -43.63
CA TYR A 714 -3.63 78.46 -44.87
C TYR A 714 -4.76 79.48 -44.99
N ALA A 715 -5.99 79.13 -44.57
CA ALA A 715 -7.09 80.08 -44.58
C ALA A 715 -6.83 81.29 -43.67
N GLU A 716 -6.21 81.07 -42.51
CA GLU A 716 -5.87 82.13 -41.56
C GLU A 716 -4.78 83.05 -42.12
N VAL A 717 -3.76 82.49 -42.75
CA VAL A 717 -2.73 83.25 -43.46
C VAL A 717 -3.37 84.07 -44.59
N ASP A 718 -4.13 83.44 -45.47
CA ASP A 718 -4.80 84.11 -46.60
C ASP A 718 -5.73 85.26 -46.14
N THR A 719 -6.37 85.12 -44.97
CA THR A 719 -7.27 86.13 -44.40
C THR A 719 -6.53 87.41 -44.03
N HIS A 720 -5.31 87.31 -43.49
CA HIS A 720 -4.58 88.46 -42.95
C HIS A 720 -3.53 89.05 -43.90
N ILE A 721 -3.03 88.28 -44.89
CA ILE A 721 -2.03 88.76 -45.85
C ILE A 721 -2.54 88.87 -47.30
N GLY A 722 -3.74 88.36 -47.58
CA GLY A 722 -4.32 88.30 -48.92
C GLY A 722 -3.74 87.14 -49.76
N LYS A 723 -4.45 86.75 -50.81
CA LYS A 723 -4.03 85.65 -51.71
C LYS A 723 -2.94 86.13 -52.67
N ASP A 724 -1.90 85.32 -52.86
CA ASP A 724 -0.83 85.62 -53.82
C ASP A 724 -1.37 85.82 -55.24
N HIS A 725 -1.38 87.07 -55.72
CA HIS A 725 -1.67 87.39 -57.10
C HIS A 725 -0.45 87.04 -57.98
N LYS A 726 -0.47 85.86 -58.59
CA LYS A 726 0.39 85.55 -59.75
C LYS A 726 -0.08 86.36 -60.96
N SER A 727 0.43 87.59 -61.12
CA SER A 727 0.29 88.36 -62.36
C SER A 727 1.62 89.00 -62.78
N ALA A 728 2.43 88.21 -63.49
CA ALA A 728 3.36 88.76 -64.46
C ALA A 728 2.59 89.08 -65.75
N LYS A 729 2.44 90.37 -66.09
CA LYS A 729 2.47 90.85 -67.49
C LYS A 729 2.50 92.38 -67.61
N SER A 730 3.66 92.83 -68.12
CA SER A 730 3.96 93.95 -69.02
C SER A 730 3.29 95.32 -68.80
N TRP A 731 4.12 96.29 -68.43
CA TRP A 731 3.98 97.67 -68.88
C TRP A 731 4.54 97.80 -70.30
N SER A 732 3.76 98.44 -71.18
CA SER A 732 4.24 99.24 -72.31
C SER A 732 3.71 100.65 -72.14
#